data_AF-A0AAN9CMD0-F1
#
_entry.id   AF-A0AAN9CMD0-F1
#
_cell.length_a   1.000
_cell.length_b   1.000
_cell.length_c   1.000
_cell.angle_alpha   90.00
_cell.angle_beta   90.00
_cell.angle_gamma   90.00
#
_symmetry.space_group_name_H-M   'P 1'
#
loop_
_entity.id
_entity.type
_entity.pdbx_description
1 polymer ?
#
loop_
_entity_poly.entity_id
_entity_poly.type
_entity_poly.pdbx_seq_one_letter_code
_entity_poly.pdbx_strand_id
1 'polypeptide(L)'
;MAESESLHLSIGVLGVSGGSLLLLVNNYASSPDRALIPDTALGVLLLIIAALLAYSGVRRNQSHNALFGSLCLTVSALWCGSGLVHILSGETIINGRTELRDAMVPGLAAFSLALLVICVVAVICHEIVLAFIALAICLACAHQIAGLADLAFGQTATAVCYLMVCLVGAYFGSGRLLSYITLRKIQLPGTFKKEKPLQNQEANDIVTIGIIMNLLSASVLACPLLGVVPKLFSGHVPWLWTAGVFQLGVCVKSYRAMDTLAATFYGFTSILRFTEGYTALVVHLTNQVPYSPVPFPAVFSVLFFILALFSLQGGFVNTIYQLLFVAYCIAIAAEPQSFFQRGTQGVQAAIFVTSAFVLFITLYNMISLNKIPTGAGFLKNLLSRGNTFVLQTHDKDLHAPYLGYSKYADAEVLGHGCSVLAAFSITASLLSGNPLAILILPWAVVSGGVLHLICGFVAFARGKTLESTTFILYGIMWTVWGLTRFGGLYGDVRGLHLAVGIISFMIFNVLVTVGALFLNKAWFVYTFTFQLILISFLLDAVGVLPYGYDIGVTIIVGLVSFYIFLASIFNSTFKSPQLPFGDPFIKLSGFGGGKDSCPHLAARRSTSVQQIAEIMKNGGICGMPTDTVYVLVAACNRPQAVEKAYSVKKQAKERPMSLWISSIKQLEPVKQQISPVLWDFMEAAWPSSISLVIARAPWMEFFGLGESSKYIGTPQSIAIRNPDCAVATHLINAVGPIAVTSANPTGEADTTHHNQVYAKLGDKVDGVLCDGPSPENIASTVVDCTKIESGQIGFFRVGLIPKSKVLQIFEGIQKKHVHGELNPTFETDIADLHRDLSVSQTDLSETKTDSGFGHVTPANSQSSLDLSQHEEEEEDASL
;
A
#
# COMPACT_ATOMS: atom_id res chain seq x y z
N MET A 1 -10.36 -7.50 -14.22
CA MET A 1 -10.16 -7.18 -12.79
C MET A 1 -11.14 -7.94 -11.88
N ALA A 2 -12.46 -7.83 -12.09
CA ALA A 2 -13.47 -8.53 -11.27
C ALA A 2 -13.28 -10.07 -11.17
N GLU A 3 -12.73 -10.73 -12.20
CA GLU A 3 -12.52 -12.18 -12.22
C GLU A 3 -11.55 -12.66 -11.13
N SER A 4 -10.41 -11.98 -10.95
CA SER A 4 -9.40 -12.33 -9.93
C SER A 4 -9.90 -12.18 -8.49
N GLU A 5 -10.94 -11.38 -8.26
CA GLU A 5 -11.51 -11.17 -6.91
C GLU A 5 -12.31 -12.39 -6.42
N SER A 6 -12.85 -13.20 -7.34
CA SER A 6 -13.63 -14.42 -7.02
C SER A 6 -12.76 -15.52 -6.40
N LEU A 7 -11.53 -15.70 -6.91
CA LEU A 7 -10.65 -16.80 -6.52
C LEU A 7 -10.16 -16.66 -5.07
N HIS A 8 -9.69 -15.47 -4.66
CA HIS A 8 -9.22 -15.24 -3.29
C HIS A 8 -10.32 -15.40 -2.23
N LEU A 9 -11.56 -15.03 -2.56
CA LEU A 9 -12.75 -15.28 -1.73
C LEU A 9 -13.00 -16.78 -1.56
N SER A 10 -12.95 -17.54 -2.66
CA SER A 10 -13.10 -19.00 -2.63
C SER A 10 -12.01 -19.66 -1.77
N ILE A 11 -10.74 -19.27 -1.94
CA ILE A 11 -9.61 -19.73 -1.13
C ILE A 11 -9.80 -19.42 0.36
N GLY A 12 -10.27 -18.21 0.71
CA GLY A 12 -10.52 -17.85 2.10
C GLY A 12 -11.62 -18.69 2.76
N VAL A 13 -12.74 -18.91 2.06
CA VAL A 13 -13.85 -19.74 2.58
C VAL A 13 -13.43 -21.21 2.68
N LEU A 14 -12.71 -21.74 1.69
CA LEU A 14 -12.21 -23.12 1.72
C LEU A 14 -11.12 -23.31 2.79
N GLY A 15 -10.29 -22.30 3.07
CA GLY A 15 -9.34 -22.33 4.19
C GLY A 15 -10.03 -22.40 5.55
N VAL A 16 -11.12 -21.63 5.74
CA VAL A 16 -11.95 -21.70 6.96
C VAL A 16 -12.66 -23.06 7.07
N SER A 17 -13.11 -23.64 5.95
CA SER A 17 -13.66 -25.01 5.93
C SER A 17 -12.59 -26.06 6.30
N GLY A 18 -11.39 -25.99 5.71
CA GLY A 18 -10.30 -26.94 5.93
C GLY A 18 -9.73 -26.95 7.34
N GLY A 19 -9.50 -25.78 7.95
CA GLY A 19 -9.06 -25.71 9.35
C GLY A 19 -10.16 -26.11 10.34
N SER A 20 -11.43 -25.86 10.00
CA SER A 20 -12.56 -26.41 10.77
C SER A 20 -12.63 -27.93 10.63
N LEU A 21 -12.33 -28.51 9.47
CA LEU A 21 -12.32 -29.96 9.25
C LEU A 21 -11.21 -30.64 10.07
N LEU A 22 -10.02 -30.04 10.11
CA LEU A 22 -8.91 -30.47 10.96
C LEU A 22 -9.31 -30.49 12.45
N LEU A 23 -9.93 -29.42 12.94
CA LEU A 23 -10.39 -29.32 14.33
C LEU A 23 -11.58 -30.23 14.63
N LEU A 24 -12.51 -30.44 13.68
CA LEU A 24 -13.57 -31.42 13.76
C LEU A 24 -13.00 -32.83 13.95
N VAL A 25 -12.09 -33.26 13.06
CA VAL A 25 -11.46 -34.58 13.14
C VAL A 25 -10.74 -34.76 14.47
N ASN A 26 -10.00 -33.76 14.94
CA ASN A 26 -9.30 -33.83 16.22
C ASN A 26 -10.24 -33.98 17.43
N ASN A 27 -11.33 -33.19 17.49
CA ASN A 27 -12.28 -33.22 18.62
C ASN A 27 -13.29 -34.39 18.54
N TYR A 28 -13.41 -35.07 17.39
CA TYR A 28 -14.29 -36.23 17.22
C TYR A 28 -13.53 -37.56 17.39
N ALA A 29 -12.25 -37.62 17.01
CA ALA A 29 -11.43 -38.83 17.09
C ALA A 29 -10.58 -38.93 18.36
N SER A 30 -10.69 -37.98 19.30
CA SER A 30 -10.02 -38.02 20.60
C SER A 30 -10.66 -39.05 21.55
N SER A 31 -10.37 -40.33 21.32
CA SER A 31 -10.53 -41.37 22.34
C SER A 31 -9.56 -41.13 23.50
N PRO A 32 -9.89 -41.54 24.76
CA PRO A 32 -9.07 -41.21 25.92
C PRO A 32 -7.63 -41.76 25.87
N ASP A 33 -7.40 -42.86 25.13
CA ASP A 33 -6.11 -43.56 25.08
C ASP A 33 -5.19 -43.12 23.93
N ARG A 34 -5.71 -42.38 22.93
CA ARG A 34 -4.88 -41.85 21.83
C ARG A 34 -5.55 -40.71 21.07
N ALA A 35 -4.81 -39.60 20.91
CA ALA A 35 -5.13 -38.59 19.91
C ALA A 35 -4.84 -39.11 18.50
N LEU A 36 -5.78 -38.92 17.56
CA LEU A 36 -5.61 -39.33 16.16
C LEU A 36 -4.52 -38.52 15.43
N ILE A 37 -4.37 -37.25 15.80
CA ILE A 37 -3.37 -36.32 15.30
C ILE A 37 -2.51 -35.90 16.49
N PRO A 38 -1.16 -36.05 16.45
CA PRO A 38 -0.29 -35.54 17.51
C PRO A 38 -0.39 -34.01 17.64
N ASP A 39 -0.32 -33.50 18.87
CA ASP A 39 -0.46 -32.07 19.18
C ASP A 39 0.48 -31.17 18.35
N THR A 40 1.76 -31.53 18.23
CA THR A 40 2.73 -30.81 17.37
C THR A 40 2.30 -30.78 15.90
N ALA A 41 1.78 -31.90 15.37
CA ALA A 41 1.32 -31.99 13.98
C ALA A 41 0.03 -31.18 13.75
N LEU A 42 -0.91 -31.22 14.70
CA LEU A 42 -2.11 -30.39 14.69
C LEU A 42 -1.74 -28.89 14.65
N GLY A 43 -0.81 -28.48 15.50
CA GLY A 43 -0.36 -27.09 15.59
C GLY A 43 0.35 -26.59 14.32
N VAL A 44 1.22 -27.42 13.71
CA VAL A 44 1.86 -27.10 12.43
C VAL A 44 0.85 -26.97 11.29
N LEU A 45 -0.14 -27.88 11.22
CA LEU A 45 -1.21 -27.80 10.21
C LEU A 45 -2.09 -26.55 10.39
N LEU A 46 -2.42 -26.19 11.64
CA LEU A 46 -3.14 -24.95 11.96
C LEU A 46 -2.35 -23.70 11.53
N LEU A 47 -1.03 -23.67 11.72
CA LEU A 47 -0.18 -22.56 11.28
C LEU A 47 -0.14 -22.39 9.75
N ILE A 48 -0.07 -23.49 9.00
CA ILE A 48 -0.11 -23.46 7.53
C ILE A 48 -1.45 -22.88 7.04
N ILE A 49 -2.57 -23.33 7.63
CA ILE A 49 -3.91 -22.85 7.26
C ILE A 49 -4.10 -21.38 7.71
N ALA A 50 -3.58 -21.00 8.89
CA ALA A 50 -3.58 -19.61 9.36
C ALA A 50 -2.83 -18.69 8.38
N ALA A 51 -1.67 -19.09 7.86
CA ALA A 51 -0.93 -18.31 6.87
C ALA A 51 -1.71 -18.11 5.56
N LEU A 52 -2.41 -19.15 5.07
CA LEU A 52 -3.28 -19.06 3.89
C LEU A 52 -4.47 -18.10 4.12
N LEU A 53 -5.07 -18.12 5.31
CA LEU A 53 -6.14 -17.16 5.68
C LEU A 53 -5.63 -15.73 5.82
N ALA A 54 -4.43 -15.53 6.38
CA ALA A 54 -3.78 -14.22 6.45
C ALA A 54 -3.55 -13.66 5.04
N TYR A 55 -3.02 -14.48 4.12
CA TYR A 55 -2.83 -14.09 2.72
C TYR A 55 -4.15 -13.67 2.04
N SER A 56 -5.24 -14.44 2.23
CA SER A 56 -6.56 -14.12 1.68
C SER A 56 -7.08 -12.76 2.20
N GLY A 57 -7.05 -12.53 3.52
CA GLY A 57 -7.49 -11.25 4.10
C GLY A 57 -6.60 -10.06 3.70
N VAL A 58 -5.28 -10.25 3.68
CA VAL A 58 -4.30 -9.22 3.26
C VAL A 58 -4.47 -8.83 1.80
N ARG A 59 -4.78 -9.78 0.90
CA ARG A 59 -5.08 -9.52 -0.53
C ARG A 59 -6.40 -8.76 -0.71
N ARG A 60 -7.45 -9.10 0.03
CA ARG A 60 -8.82 -8.61 -0.24
C ARG A 60 -9.14 -7.20 0.26
N ASN A 61 -8.38 -6.66 1.23
CA ASN A 61 -8.58 -5.29 1.76
C ASN A 61 -8.16 -4.16 0.78
N GLN A 62 -8.70 -4.20 -0.45
CA GLN A 62 -8.68 -3.14 -1.45
C GLN A 62 -10.02 -3.04 -2.22
N SER A 63 -10.94 -4.02 -2.11
CA SER A 63 -12.26 -3.96 -2.76
C SER A 63 -13.35 -4.86 -2.12
N HIS A 64 -14.59 -4.36 -2.16
CA HIS A 64 -15.88 -5.04 -1.98
C HIS A 64 -16.31 -5.69 -0.64
N ASN A 65 -15.47 -6.31 0.21
CA ASN A 65 -15.95 -6.91 1.49
C ASN A 65 -14.98 -6.76 2.70
N ALA A 66 -14.99 -5.61 3.38
CA ALA A 66 -14.26 -5.34 4.63
C ALA A 66 -14.46 -6.42 5.73
N LEU A 67 -15.73 -6.79 5.98
CA LEU A 67 -16.11 -7.79 6.98
C LEU A 67 -15.45 -9.16 6.77
N PHE A 68 -15.29 -9.59 5.51
CA PHE A 68 -14.72 -10.90 5.19
C PHE A 68 -13.21 -10.93 5.41
N GLY A 69 -12.51 -9.85 5.04
CA GLY A 69 -11.09 -9.68 5.36
C GLY A 69 -10.86 -9.69 6.88
N SER A 70 -11.73 -9.01 7.63
CA SER A 70 -11.73 -9.01 9.08
C SER A 70 -11.95 -10.41 9.68
N LEU A 71 -12.92 -11.18 9.20
CA LEU A 71 -13.14 -12.55 9.67
C LEU A 71 -11.93 -13.46 9.37
N CYS A 72 -11.40 -13.45 8.14
CA CYS A 72 -10.28 -14.30 7.77
C CYS A 72 -9.03 -14.02 8.62
N LEU A 73 -8.73 -12.74 8.88
CA LEU A 73 -7.59 -12.36 9.74
C LEU A 73 -7.84 -12.67 11.22
N THR A 74 -9.09 -12.62 11.69
CA THR A 74 -9.47 -13.02 13.06
C THR A 74 -9.29 -14.53 13.27
N VAL A 75 -9.80 -15.36 12.34
CA VAL A 75 -9.66 -16.83 12.39
C VAL A 75 -8.20 -17.26 12.19
N SER A 76 -7.46 -16.55 11.32
CA SER A 76 -6.02 -16.74 11.14
C SER A 76 -5.25 -16.50 12.46
N ALA A 77 -5.52 -15.41 13.17
CA ALA A 77 -4.86 -15.15 14.45
C ALA A 77 -5.26 -16.16 15.55
N LEU A 78 -6.53 -16.57 15.60
CA LEU A 78 -7.01 -17.63 16.50
C LEU A 78 -6.22 -18.94 16.30
N TRP A 79 -6.11 -19.41 15.06
CA TRP A 79 -5.42 -20.66 14.74
C TRP A 79 -3.90 -20.55 14.80
N CYS A 80 -3.32 -19.36 14.59
CA CYS A 80 -1.90 -19.12 14.82
C CYS A 80 -1.53 -19.27 16.31
N GLY A 81 -2.24 -18.57 17.20
CA GLY A 81 -2.01 -18.65 18.64
C GLY A 81 -2.33 -20.03 19.22
N SER A 82 -3.48 -20.61 18.84
CA SER A 82 -3.87 -21.96 19.25
C SER A 82 -2.88 -23.02 18.76
N GLY A 83 -2.47 -22.96 17.49
CA GLY A 83 -1.52 -23.93 16.92
C GLY A 83 -0.14 -23.89 17.58
N LEU A 84 0.35 -22.70 17.93
CA LEU A 84 1.58 -22.55 18.72
C LEU A 84 1.45 -23.14 20.14
N VAL A 85 0.31 -22.97 20.82
CA VAL A 85 0.07 -23.61 22.14
C VAL A 85 -0.01 -25.14 22.00
N HIS A 86 -0.62 -25.68 20.93
CA HIS A 86 -0.60 -27.11 20.65
C HIS A 86 0.83 -27.65 20.39
N ILE A 87 1.70 -26.89 19.72
CA ILE A 87 3.13 -27.25 19.62
C ILE A 87 3.79 -27.29 21.00
N LEU A 88 3.57 -26.29 21.87
CA LEU A 88 4.12 -26.31 23.24
C LEU A 88 3.56 -27.45 24.12
N SER A 89 2.34 -27.91 23.85
CA SER A 89 1.74 -29.12 24.46
C SER A 89 2.45 -30.39 23.98
N GLY A 90 2.62 -30.55 22.66
CA GLY A 90 3.25 -31.72 22.04
C GLY A 90 4.73 -31.86 22.40
N GLU A 91 5.47 -30.75 22.51
CA GLU A 91 6.88 -30.74 22.95
C GLU A 91 7.03 -30.81 24.49
N THR A 92 5.96 -31.08 25.24
CA THR A 92 5.95 -31.21 26.73
C THR A 92 6.46 -29.97 27.49
N ILE A 93 6.29 -28.77 26.91
CA ILE A 93 6.59 -27.48 27.58
C ILE A 93 5.39 -27.02 28.43
N ILE A 94 4.17 -27.40 28.04
CA ILE A 94 2.93 -27.20 28.81
C ILE A 94 2.48 -28.58 29.29
N ASN A 95 2.53 -28.82 30.61
CA ASN A 95 2.34 -30.16 31.17
C ASN A 95 1.00 -30.32 31.90
N GLY A 96 0.17 -31.20 31.36
CA GLY A 96 -1.12 -31.58 31.95
C GLY A 96 -2.27 -30.61 31.64
N ARG A 97 -3.49 -31.12 31.84
CA ARG A 97 -4.73 -30.48 31.41
C ARG A 97 -4.99 -29.11 32.06
N THR A 98 -4.48 -28.87 33.27
CA THR A 98 -4.58 -27.58 33.97
C THR A 98 -3.75 -26.49 33.30
N GLU A 99 -2.50 -26.78 32.93
CA GLU A 99 -1.66 -25.80 32.24
C GLU A 99 -2.17 -25.54 30.81
N LEU A 100 -2.64 -26.58 30.12
CA LEU A 100 -3.26 -26.43 28.80
C LEU A 100 -4.55 -25.57 28.85
N ARG A 101 -5.41 -25.78 29.87
CA ARG A 101 -6.57 -24.91 30.12
C ARG A 101 -6.14 -23.47 30.34
N ASP A 102 -5.19 -23.25 31.26
CA ASP A 102 -4.79 -21.90 31.67
C ASP A 102 -4.08 -21.14 30.53
N ALA A 103 -3.37 -21.84 29.65
CA ALA A 103 -2.81 -21.28 28.41
C ALA A 103 -3.89 -20.97 27.35
N MET A 104 -4.90 -21.83 27.17
CA MET A 104 -5.91 -21.69 26.12
C MET A 104 -7.01 -20.67 26.43
N VAL A 105 -7.54 -20.66 27.65
CA VAL A 105 -8.79 -19.97 27.99
C VAL A 105 -8.77 -18.46 27.70
N PRO A 106 -7.71 -17.68 28.02
CA PRO A 106 -7.69 -16.24 27.72
C PRO A 106 -7.77 -15.94 26.21
N GLY A 107 -7.05 -16.71 25.39
CA GLY A 107 -7.09 -16.58 23.93
C GLY A 107 -8.46 -16.91 23.35
N LEU A 108 -9.01 -18.07 23.73
CA LEU A 108 -10.34 -18.50 23.30
C LEU A 108 -11.45 -17.52 23.73
N ALA A 109 -11.35 -16.93 24.93
CA ALA A 109 -12.33 -15.97 25.43
C ALA A 109 -12.31 -14.66 24.62
N ALA A 110 -11.12 -14.13 24.33
CA ALA A 110 -10.98 -12.93 23.50
C ALA A 110 -11.49 -13.15 22.07
N PHE A 111 -11.17 -14.29 21.45
CA PHE A 111 -11.64 -14.61 20.11
C PHE A 111 -13.15 -14.92 20.07
N SER A 112 -13.71 -15.56 21.09
CA SER A 112 -15.17 -15.74 21.21
C SER A 112 -15.88 -14.37 21.22
N LEU A 113 -15.40 -13.41 22.03
CA LEU A 113 -15.98 -12.06 22.05
C LEU A 113 -15.80 -11.31 20.72
N ALA A 114 -14.62 -11.38 20.09
CA ALA A 114 -14.38 -10.76 18.79
C ALA A 114 -15.28 -11.33 17.68
N LEU A 115 -15.44 -12.65 17.63
CA LEU A 115 -16.29 -13.35 16.67
C LEU A 115 -17.78 -13.08 16.93
N LEU A 116 -18.20 -12.95 18.19
CA LEU A 116 -19.55 -12.52 18.55
C LEU A 116 -19.84 -11.09 18.02
N VAL A 117 -18.91 -10.15 18.19
CA VAL A 117 -19.05 -8.78 17.66
C VAL A 117 -19.11 -8.78 16.13
N ILE A 118 -18.25 -9.56 15.46
CA ILE A 118 -18.29 -9.73 13.99
C ILE A 118 -19.62 -10.35 13.55
N CYS A 119 -20.14 -11.35 14.27
CA CYS A 119 -21.44 -11.95 14.02
C CYS A 119 -22.58 -10.92 14.13
N VAL A 120 -22.65 -10.17 15.24
CA VAL A 120 -23.70 -9.17 15.47
C VAL A 120 -23.70 -8.11 14.37
N VAL A 121 -22.53 -7.58 13.99
CA VAL A 121 -22.46 -6.61 12.87
C VAL A 121 -22.83 -7.27 11.54
N ALA A 122 -22.40 -8.51 11.27
CA ALA A 122 -22.77 -9.23 10.05
C ALA A 122 -24.28 -9.50 9.96
N VAL A 123 -24.99 -9.76 11.07
CA VAL A 123 -26.46 -9.85 11.11
C VAL A 123 -27.09 -8.50 10.75
N ILE A 124 -26.66 -7.41 11.40
CA ILE A 124 -27.19 -6.06 11.17
C ILE A 124 -26.96 -5.60 9.72
N CYS A 125 -25.86 -6.01 9.10
CA CYS A 125 -25.53 -5.70 7.70
C CYS A 125 -26.06 -6.72 6.68
N HIS A 126 -26.90 -7.67 7.11
CA HIS A 126 -27.49 -8.74 6.28
C HIS A 126 -26.47 -9.61 5.52
N GLU A 127 -25.31 -9.89 6.13
CA GLU A 127 -24.30 -10.86 5.67
C GLU A 127 -24.48 -12.21 6.37
N ILE A 128 -25.66 -12.83 6.19
CA ILE A 128 -26.12 -14.02 6.94
C ILE A 128 -25.10 -15.17 6.93
N VAL A 129 -24.49 -15.47 5.78
CA VAL A 129 -23.48 -16.55 5.66
C VAL A 129 -22.25 -16.27 6.52
N LEU A 130 -21.84 -15.00 6.60
CA LEU A 130 -20.68 -14.59 7.40
C LEU A 130 -21.02 -14.59 8.90
N ALA A 131 -22.23 -14.13 9.25
CA ALA A 131 -22.74 -14.21 10.61
C ALA A 131 -22.79 -15.66 11.11
N PHE A 132 -23.29 -16.59 10.30
CA PHE A 132 -23.35 -18.02 10.65
C PHE A 132 -21.96 -18.62 10.89
N ILE A 133 -20.99 -18.35 10.01
CA ILE A 133 -19.60 -18.83 10.20
C ILE A 133 -18.97 -18.22 11.46
N ALA A 134 -19.13 -16.92 11.68
CA ALA A 134 -18.60 -16.24 12.87
C ALA A 134 -19.26 -16.79 14.17
N LEU A 135 -20.57 -17.02 14.17
CA LEU A 135 -21.31 -17.59 15.30
C LEU A 135 -20.87 -19.02 15.59
N ALA A 136 -20.72 -19.86 14.58
CA ALA A 136 -20.32 -21.25 14.76
C ALA A 136 -18.88 -21.37 15.31
N ILE A 137 -17.93 -20.55 14.84
CA ILE A 137 -16.57 -20.52 15.42
C ILE A 137 -16.58 -19.90 16.83
N CYS A 138 -17.42 -18.88 17.09
CA CYS A 138 -17.62 -18.31 18.44
C CYS A 138 -18.12 -19.36 19.44
N LEU A 139 -19.13 -20.15 19.05
CA LEU A 139 -19.67 -21.25 19.86
C LEU A 139 -18.63 -22.37 20.02
N ALA A 140 -17.87 -22.71 18.98
CA ALA A 140 -16.77 -23.67 19.09
C ALA A 140 -15.72 -23.24 20.14
N CYS A 141 -15.33 -21.95 20.17
CA CYS A 141 -14.42 -21.41 21.19
C CYS A 141 -15.03 -21.51 22.61
N ALA A 142 -16.32 -21.20 22.77
CA ALA A 142 -17.01 -21.31 24.05
C ALA A 142 -17.13 -22.77 24.55
N HIS A 143 -17.44 -23.71 23.65
CA HIS A 143 -17.47 -25.14 23.97
C HIS A 143 -16.07 -25.73 24.20
N GLN A 144 -15.01 -25.18 23.59
CA GLN A 144 -13.62 -25.53 23.92
C GLN A 144 -13.23 -25.06 25.32
N ILE A 145 -13.59 -23.84 25.73
CA ILE A 145 -13.40 -23.36 27.12
C ILE A 145 -14.12 -24.28 28.11
N ALA A 146 -15.38 -24.66 27.82
CA ALA A 146 -16.12 -25.62 28.64
C ALA A 146 -15.46 -27.01 28.66
N GLY A 147 -14.96 -27.51 27.52
CA GLY A 147 -14.24 -28.78 27.40
C GLY A 147 -12.91 -28.85 28.17
N LEU A 148 -12.24 -27.71 28.31
CA LEU A 148 -11.02 -27.58 29.12
C LEU A 148 -11.33 -27.58 30.63
N ALA A 149 -12.57 -27.27 31.03
CA ALA A 149 -13.06 -27.48 32.40
C ALA A 149 -13.60 -28.91 32.61
N ASP A 150 -14.55 -29.36 31.80
CA ASP A 150 -15.19 -30.68 31.88
C ASP A 150 -15.17 -31.41 30.53
N LEU A 151 -14.66 -32.65 30.54
CA LEU A 151 -14.59 -33.53 29.37
C LEU A 151 -15.99 -33.89 28.83
N ALA A 152 -16.99 -34.03 29.71
CA ALA A 152 -18.30 -34.53 29.34
C ALA A 152 -19.11 -33.60 28.42
N PHE A 153 -18.78 -32.30 28.38
CA PHE A 153 -19.62 -31.27 27.77
C PHE A 153 -19.05 -30.63 26.50
N GLY A 154 -17.71 -30.56 26.35
CA GLY A 154 -17.08 -29.72 25.32
C GLY A 154 -16.91 -30.35 23.94
N GLN A 155 -16.31 -31.54 23.87
CA GLN A 155 -15.72 -32.06 22.62
C GLN A 155 -16.74 -32.28 21.50
N THR A 156 -17.88 -32.90 21.80
CA THR A 156 -18.95 -33.18 20.82
C THR A 156 -19.63 -31.91 20.32
N ALA A 157 -19.88 -30.95 21.20
CA ALA A 157 -20.46 -29.65 20.84
C ALA A 157 -19.49 -28.82 19.98
N THR A 158 -18.20 -28.81 20.33
CA THR A 158 -17.12 -28.22 19.52
C THR A 158 -17.05 -28.85 18.13
N ALA A 159 -17.11 -30.18 18.04
CA ALA A 159 -17.12 -30.91 16.77
C ALA A 159 -18.33 -30.53 15.89
N VAL A 160 -19.55 -30.50 16.45
CA VAL A 160 -20.77 -30.08 15.72
C VAL A 160 -20.65 -28.64 15.21
N CYS A 161 -20.10 -27.72 16.01
CA CYS A 161 -19.88 -26.34 15.59
C CYS A 161 -18.91 -26.26 14.39
N TYR A 162 -17.78 -26.97 14.43
CA TYR A 162 -16.86 -27.01 13.30
C TYR A 162 -17.44 -27.74 12.08
N LEU A 163 -18.25 -28.79 12.25
CA LEU A 163 -18.96 -29.47 11.15
C LEU A 163 -19.90 -28.51 10.40
N MET A 164 -20.63 -27.65 11.12
CA MET A 164 -21.48 -26.62 10.50
C MET A 164 -20.64 -25.63 9.66
N VAL A 165 -19.47 -25.22 10.14
CA VAL A 165 -18.52 -24.38 9.36
C VAL A 165 -17.97 -25.14 8.16
N CYS A 166 -17.67 -26.44 8.30
CA CYS A 166 -17.18 -27.29 7.21
C CYS A 166 -18.20 -27.33 6.06
N LEU A 167 -19.46 -27.69 6.35
CA LEU A 167 -20.52 -27.88 5.36
C LEU A 167 -20.86 -26.56 4.64
N VAL A 168 -21.06 -25.48 5.40
CA VAL A 168 -21.35 -24.15 4.83
C VAL A 168 -20.15 -23.63 4.04
N GLY A 169 -18.94 -23.72 4.59
CA GLY A 169 -17.71 -23.31 3.90
C GLY A 169 -17.46 -24.12 2.61
N ALA A 170 -17.68 -25.43 2.64
CA ALA A 170 -17.54 -26.29 1.47
C ALA A 170 -18.56 -25.89 0.38
N TYR A 171 -19.84 -25.71 0.72
CA TYR A 171 -20.87 -25.31 -0.25
C TYR A 171 -20.58 -23.94 -0.90
N PHE A 172 -20.37 -22.91 -0.08
CA PHE A 172 -20.13 -21.55 -0.60
C PHE A 172 -18.76 -21.37 -1.25
N GLY A 173 -17.73 -22.10 -0.79
CA GLY A 173 -16.39 -22.08 -1.35
C GLY A 173 -16.30 -22.83 -2.68
N SER A 174 -16.79 -24.08 -2.73
CA SER A 174 -16.78 -24.90 -3.96
C SER A 174 -17.71 -24.32 -5.03
N GLY A 175 -18.89 -23.80 -4.68
CA GLY A 175 -19.81 -23.17 -5.63
C GLY A 175 -19.22 -21.93 -6.31
N ARG A 176 -18.48 -21.09 -5.57
CA ARG A 176 -17.76 -19.95 -6.14
C ARG A 176 -16.56 -20.36 -6.98
N LEU A 177 -15.80 -21.36 -6.52
CA LEU A 177 -14.66 -21.91 -7.27
C LEU A 177 -15.11 -22.54 -8.60
N LEU A 178 -16.17 -23.37 -8.58
CA LEU A 178 -16.77 -23.97 -9.76
C LEU A 178 -17.31 -22.92 -10.72
N SER A 179 -17.97 -21.88 -10.22
CA SER A 179 -18.46 -20.78 -11.07
C SER A 179 -17.33 -19.95 -11.67
N TYR A 180 -16.21 -19.77 -10.96
CA TYR A 180 -15.01 -19.14 -11.49
C TYR A 180 -14.36 -19.99 -12.61
N ILE A 181 -14.10 -21.27 -12.36
CA ILE A 181 -13.52 -22.21 -13.33
C ILE A 181 -14.41 -22.35 -14.58
N THR A 182 -15.73 -22.34 -14.41
CA THR A 182 -16.69 -22.46 -15.53
C THR A 182 -17.04 -21.12 -16.19
N LEU A 183 -16.36 -20.02 -15.88
CA LEU A 183 -16.62 -18.67 -16.42
C LEU A 183 -18.10 -18.26 -16.30
N ARG A 184 -18.64 -18.36 -15.08
CA ARG A 184 -20.04 -18.10 -14.68
C ARG A 184 -21.10 -19.03 -15.35
N LYS A 185 -20.72 -20.06 -16.14
CA LYS A 185 -21.66 -21.00 -16.77
C LYS A 185 -22.41 -21.89 -15.77
N ILE A 186 -21.77 -22.30 -14.67
CA ILE A 186 -22.42 -23.01 -13.56
C ILE A 186 -22.49 -22.09 -12.35
N GLN A 187 -23.66 -22.02 -11.70
CA GLN A 187 -23.91 -21.18 -10.52
C GLN A 187 -24.75 -21.96 -9.51
N LEU A 188 -24.20 -22.23 -8.32
CA LEU A 188 -24.98 -22.85 -7.24
C LEU A 188 -25.88 -21.82 -6.54
N PRO A 189 -27.14 -22.16 -6.18
CA PRO A 189 -28.07 -21.25 -5.53
C PRO A 189 -27.48 -20.51 -4.31
N GLY A 190 -27.75 -19.20 -4.22
CA GLY A 190 -27.28 -18.35 -3.12
C GLY A 190 -25.78 -18.05 -3.07
N THR A 191 -24.93 -18.72 -3.86
CA THR A 191 -23.47 -18.55 -3.76
C THR A 191 -22.97 -17.19 -4.27
N PHE A 192 -23.70 -16.55 -5.19
CA PHE A 192 -23.44 -15.19 -5.65
C PHE A 192 -24.37 -14.15 -5.03
N LYS A 193 -23.83 -12.96 -4.79
CA LYS A 193 -24.56 -11.76 -4.34
C LYS A 193 -24.58 -10.79 -5.51
N LYS A 194 -25.72 -10.14 -5.79
CA LYS A 194 -25.77 -9.07 -6.81
C LYS A 194 -24.77 -7.98 -6.43
N GLU A 195 -23.92 -7.60 -7.38
CA GLU A 195 -22.94 -6.53 -7.25
C GLU A 195 -23.69 -5.21 -6.96
N LYS A 196 -23.52 -4.64 -5.76
CA LYS A 196 -24.00 -3.28 -5.46
C LYS A 196 -23.07 -2.27 -6.12
N PRO A 197 -23.58 -1.11 -6.59
CA PRO A 197 -22.73 -0.08 -7.20
C PRO A 197 -21.64 0.38 -6.23
N LEU A 198 -20.47 0.68 -6.80
CA LEU A 198 -19.25 1.01 -6.05
C LEU A 198 -19.44 2.28 -5.23
N GLN A 199 -19.63 2.14 -3.91
CA GLN A 199 -19.51 3.27 -2.98
C GLN A 199 -18.04 3.48 -2.64
N ASN A 200 -17.53 4.69 -2.87
CA ASN A 200 -16.16 5.09 -2.55
C ASN A 200 -15.94 5.18 -1.02
N GLN A 201 -15.84 4.02 -0.37
CA GLN A 201 -15.50 3.88 1.04
C GLN A 201 -14.22 3.05 1.21
N GLU A 202 -13.09 3.64 0.82
CA GLU A 202 -11.78 3.23 1.31
C GLU A 202 -11.64 3.58 2.80
N ALA A 203 -12.25 2.77 3.66
CA ALA A 203 -11.95 2.75 5.09
C ALA A 203 -10.63 2.00 5.35
N ASN A 204 -9.95 2.30 6.46
CA ASN A 204 -8.75 1.56 6.88
C ASN A 204 -9.16 0.24 7.56
N ASP A 205 -9.71 -0.69 6.76
CA ASP A 205 -10.28 -1.98 7.17
C ASP A 205 -9.35 -2.86 8.03
N ILE A 206 -8.05 -2.57 8.06
CA ILE A 206 -7.05 -3.30 8.84
C ILE A 206 -7.08 -2.91 10.33
N VAL A 207 -7.54 -1.70 10.68
CA VAL A 207 -7.60 -1.20 12.07
C VAL A 207 -8.40 -2.13 12.98
N THR A 208 -9.47 -2.74 12.46
CA THR A 208 -10.27 -3.79 13.10
C THR A 208 -9.40 -4.89 13.72
N ILE A 209 -8.40 -5.39 12.99
CA ILE A 209 -7.52 -6.47 13.44
C ILE A 209 -6.56 -5.98 14.53
N GLY A 210 -6.07 -4.74 14.43
CA GLY A 210 -5.29 -4.12 15.49
C GLY A 210 -6.05 -4.05 16.83
N ILE A 211 -7.34 -3.70 16.77
CA ILE A 211 -8.23 -3.70 17.95
C ILE A 211 -8.46 -5.12 18.50
N ILE A 212 -8.65 -6.13 17.63
CA ILE A 212 -8.79 -7.54 18.08
C ILE A 212 -7.49 -8.06 18.71
N MET A 213 -6.32 -7.66 18.22
CA MET A 213 -5.03 -8.03 18.85
C MET A 213 -4.81 -7.34 20.20
N ASN A 214 -5.31 -6.10 20.35
CA ASN A 214 -5.38 -5.44 21.66
C ASN A 214 -6.35 -6.17 22.60
N LEU A 215 -7.52 -6.61 22.13
CA LEU A 215 -8.47 -7.42 22.90
C LEU A 215 -7.85 -8.76 23.36
N LEU A 216 -7.14 -9.46 22.47
CA LEU A 216 -6.44 -10.72 22.75
C LEU A 216 -5.41 -10.55 23.87
N SER A 217 -4.48 -9.60 23.70
CA SER A 217 -3.41 -9.39 24.67
C SER A 217 -3.91 -8.81 26.00
N ALA A 218 -4.95 -7.97 25.96
CA ALA A 218 -5.61 -7.47 27.17
C ALA A 218 -6.29 -8.60 27.96
N SER A 219 -6.90 -9.57 27.29
CA SER A 219 -7.48 -10.75 27.95
C SER A 219 -6.41 -11.58 28.68
N VAL A 220 -5.30 -11.89 27.98
CA VAL A 220 -4.14 -12.61 28.55
C VAL A 220 -3.61 -11.95 29.83
N LEU A 221 -3.54 -10.61 29.85
CA LEU A 221 -3.01 -9.87 30.99
C LEU A 221 -4.04 -9.54 32.09
N ALA A 222 -5.34 -9.55 31.77
CA ALA A 222 -6.41 -9.30 32.73
C ALA A 222 -6.98 -10.57 33.40
N CYS A 223 -6.92 -11.73 32.74
CA CYS A 223 -7.41 -13.00 33.28
C CYS A 223 -6.86 -13.36 34.69
N PRO A 224 -5.60 -13.05 35.04
CA PRO A 224 -5.12 -13.27 36.40
C PRO A 224 -5.75 -12.38 37.48
N LEU A 225 -6.16 -11.15 37.16
CA LEU A 225 -6.92 -10.29 38.09
C LEU A 225 -8.33 -10.83 38.35
N LEU A 226 -8.92 -11.45 37.33
CA LEU A 226 -10.26 -12.03 37.37
C LEU A 226 -10.29 -13.44 37.98
N GLY A 227 -9.15 -13.98 38.43
CA GLY A 227 -9.04 -15.34 38.97
C GLY A 227 -9.27 -16.47 37.95
N VAL A 228 -9.30 -16.15 36.65
CA VAL A 228 -9.51 -17.13 35.56
C VAL A 228 -8.26 -17.98 35.34
N VAL A 229 -7.09 -17.42 35.63
CA VAL A 229 -5.75 -18.03 35.51
C VAL A 229 -4.96 -17.65 36.76
N PRO A 230 -4.18 -18.56 37.39
CA PRO A 230 -3.50 -18.26 38.66
C PRO A 230 -2.31 -17.29 38.51
N LYS A 231 -1.58 -17.34 37.39
CA LYS A 231 -0.44 -16.47 37.08
C LYS A 231 -0.12 -16.49 35.58
N LEU A 232 0.56 -15.45 35.10
CA LEU A 232 1.14 -15.44 33.75
C LEU A 232 2.33 -16.43 33.68
N PHE A 233 2.46 -17.17 32.57
CA PHE A 233 3.54 -18.15 32.35
C PHE A 233 3.78 -18.38 30.84
N SER A 234 4.79 -19.19 30.50
CA SER A 234 5.25 -19.51 29.13
C SER A 234 4.13 -19.88 28.13
N GLY A 235 3.08 -20.60 28.55
CA GLY A 235 1.95 -20.95 27.70
C GLY A 235 1.12 -19.77 27.17
N HIS A 236 1.29 -18.56 27.73
CA HIS A 236 0.64 -17.33 27.25
C HIS A 236 1.43 -16.60 26.15
N VAL A 237 2.73 -16.92 25.98
CA VAL A 237 3.62 -16.25 25.03
C VAL A 237 3.13 -16.36 23.57
N PRO A 238 2.60 -17.51 23.10
CA PRO A 238 1.97 -17.63 21.78
C PRO A 238 0.93 -16.56 21.46
N TRP A 239 0.03 -16.24 22.40
CA TRP A 239 -1.04 -15.26 22.18
C TRP A 239 -0.49 -13.83 22.12
N LEU A 240 0.46 -13.49 23.00
CA LEU A 240 1.11 -12.17 23.01
C LEU A 240 1.93 -11.94 21.74
N TRP A 241 2.74 -12.92 21.32
CA TRP A 241 3.54 -12.79 20.10
C TRP A 241 2.68 -12.87 18.83
N THR A 242 1.57 -13.62 18.82
CA THR A 242 0.56 -13.55 17.74
C THR A 242 -0.01 -12.13 17.63
N ALA A 243 -0.40 -11.51 18.76
CA ALA A 243 -0.85 -10.13 18.77
C ALA A 243 0.23 -9.16 18.22
N GLY A 244 1.49 -9.32 18.65
CA GLY A 244 2.62 -8.51 18.16
C GLY A 244 2.85 -8.61 16.65
N VAL A 245 2.86 -9.83 16.08
CA VAL A 245 3.06 -10.07 14.64
C VAL A 245 1.91 -9.50 13.82
N PHE A 246 0.66 -9.71 14.22
CA PHE A 246 -0.49 -9.15 13.50
C PHE A 246 -0.54 -7.62 13.59
N GLN A 247 -0.14 -7.02 14.73
CA GLN A 247 -0.01 -5.57 14.86
C GLN A 247 1.11 -4.96 14.01
N LEU A 248 2.22 -5.67 13.82
CA LEU A 248 3.26 -5.29 12.86
C LEU A 248 2.72 -5.33 11.41
N GLY A 249 1.92 -6.35 11.08
CA GLY A 249 1.18 -6.41 9.82
C GLY A 249 0.19 -5.24 9.63
N VAL A 250 -0.50 -4.84 10.71
CA VAL A 250 -1.38 -3.66 10.75
C VAL A 250 -0.58 -2.38 10.54
N CYS A 251 0.56 -2.21 11.20
CA CYS A 251 1.46 -1.06 11.03
C CYS A 251 1.85 -0.84 9.56
N VAL A 252 2.39 -1.88 8.90
CA VAL A 252 2.79 -1.84 7.47
C VAL A 252 1.59 -1.54 6.56
N LYS A 253 0.39 -2.04 6.89
CA LYS A 253 -0.85 -1.78 6.13
C LYS A 253 -1.39 -0.36 6.33
N SER A 254 -1.34 0.20 7.54
CA SER A 254 -1.74 1.59 7.79
C SER A 254 -0.83 2.58 7.08
N TYR A 255 0.48 2.29 6.95
CA TYR A 255 1.33 3.07 6.05
C TYR A 255 0.82 3.03 4.60
N ARG A 256 0.34 1.87 4.10
CA ARG A 256 -0.28 1.76 2.76
C ARG A 256 -1.65 2.42 2.63
N ALA A 257 -2.28 2.79 3.75
CA ALA A 257 -3.53 3.55 3.81
C ALA A 257 -3.31 5.06 4.01
N MET A 258 -2.05 5.54 3.97
CA MET A 258 -1.64 6.91 4.29
C MET A 258 -1.93 7.37 5.74
N ASP A 259 -2.05 6.41 6.67
CA ASP A 259 -2.40 6.63 8.07
C ASP A 259 -1.16 6.50 8.98
N THR A 260 -0.40 7.59 9.13
CA THR A 260 0.83 7.64 9.95
C THR A 260 0.57 7.42 11.44
N LEU A 261 -0.56 7.90 11.96
CA LEU A 261 -0.90 7.82 13.38
C LEU A 261 -1.28 6.39 13.79
N ALA A 262 -2.16 5.72 13.03
CA ALA A 262 -2.47 4.32 13.30
C ALA A 262 -1.25 3.41 13.03
N ALA A 263 -0.45 3.70 12.00
CA ALA A 263 0.78 2.95 11.74
C ALA A 263 1.76 3.03 12.91
N THR A 264 2.01 4.24 13.45
CA THR A 264 2.89 4.43 14.61
C THR A 264 2.31 3.79 15.87
N PHE A 265 1.01 3.98 16.14
CA PHE A 265 0.32 3.39 17.28
C PHE A 265 0.44 1.86 17.31
N TYR A 266 0.16 1.18 16.19
CA TYR A 266 0.26 -0.28 16.13
C TYR A 266 1.71 -0.80 16.07
N GLY A 267 2.68 0.01 15.62
CA GLY A 267 4.09 -0.26 15.83
C GLY A 267 4.45 -0.26 17.32
N PHE A 268 4.03 0.76 18.07
CA PHE A 268 4.27 0.85 19.52
C PHE A 268 3.54 -0.24 20.32
N THR A 269 2.29 -0.58 20.01
CA THR A 269 1.62 -1.70 20.69
C THR A 269 2.33 -3.03 20.42
N SER A 270 2.84 -3.24 19.19
CA SER A 270 3.61 -4.43 18.80
C SER A 270 4.90 -4.59 19.63
N ILE A 271 5.66 -3.50 19.84
CA ILE A 271 6.82 -3.49 20.76
C ILE A 271 6.42 -3.98 22.15
N LEU A 272 5.32 -3.45 22.71
CA LEU A 272 4.82 -3.89 24.01
C LEU A 272 4.48 -5.39 24.00
N ARG A 273 3.75 -5.90 23.01
CA ARG A 273 3.35 -7.32 22.97
C ARG A 273 4.56 -8.27 22.91
N PHE A 274 5.59 -7.94 22.12
CA PHE A 274 6.82 -8.75 22.07
C PHE A 274 7.58 -8.72 23.40
N THR A 275 7.70 -7.52 23.98
CA THR A 275 8.32 -7.28 25.29
C THR A 275 7.61 -8.03 26.42
N GLU A 276 6.28 -8.00 26.45
CA GLU A 276 5.44 -8.71 27.42
C GLU A 276 5.61 -10.23 27.29
N GLY A 277 5.56 -10.77 26.06
CA GLY A 277 5.75 -12.19 25.81
C GLY A 277 7.15 -12.69 26.17
N TYR A 278 8.20 -11.91 25.87
CA TYR A 278 9.56 -12.26 26.30
C TYR A 278 9.71 -12.24 27.83
N THR A 279 9.08 -11.27 28.50
CA THR A 279 9.07 -11.21 29.98
C THR A 279 8.43 -12.45 30.57
N ALA A 280 7.29 -12.91 30.04
CA ALA A 280 6.63 -14.15 30.46
C ALA A 280 7.46 -15.42 30.16
N LEU A 281 8.25 -15.42 29.08
CA LEU A 281 9.17 -16.51 28.72
C LEU A 281 10.35 -16.60 29.69
N VAL A 282 11.04 -15.49 29.95
CA VAL A 282 12.29 -15.50 30.76
C VAL A 282 12.02 -15.70 32.25
N VAL A 283 10.87 -15.25 32.77
CA VAL A 283 10.44 -15.57 34.15
C VAL A 283 10.35 -17.09 34.36
N HIS A 284 9.85 -17.84 33.36
CA HIS A 284 9.80 -19.30 33.40
C HIS A 284 11.20 -19.95 33.28
N LEU A 285 12.09 -19.40 32.46
CA LEU A 285 13.45 -19.94 32.25
C LEU A 285 14.44 -19.63 33.38
N THR A 286 14.26 -18.54 34.12
CA THR A 286 15.27 -18.04 35.08
C THR A 286 14.81 -17.96 36.52
N ASN A 287 13.50 -18.05 36.78
CA ASN A 287 12.87 -17.79 38.08
C ASN A 287 13.19 -16.40 38.71
N GLN A 288 13.75 -15.46 37.94
CA GLN A 288 14.00 -14.09 38.42
C GLN A 288 12.77 -13.19 38.27
N VAL A 289 12.61 -12.25 39.20
CA VAL A 289 11.56 -11.22 39.14
C VAL A 289 11.95 -10.19 38.07
N PRO A 290 11.08 -9.88 37.08
CA PRO A 290 11.44 -9.00 35.97
C PRO A 290 11.51 -7.53 36.44
N TYR A 291 12.63 -6.86 36.16
CA TYR A 291 12.77 -5.43 36.46
C TYR A 291 12.49 -4.54 35.25
N SER A 292 11.45 -3.72 35.39
CA SER A 292 11.10 -2.54 34.59
C SER A 292 11.91 -1.27 34.90
N PRO A 293 12.98 -0.87 34.18
CA PRO A 293 13.53 0.48 34.35
C PRO A 293 12.49 1.57 34.05
N VAL A 294 12.07 2.30 35.09
CA VAL A 294 11.00 3.33 35.08
C VAL A 294 11.06 4.34 33.91
N PRO A 295 12.23 4.81 33.42
CA PRO A 295 12.30 5.72 32.27
C PRO A 295 11.70 5.15 30.97
N PHE A 296 11.78 3.84 30.72
CA PHE A 296 11.23 3.21 29.52
C PHE A 296 9.69 3.38 29.42
N PRO A 297 8.88 2.88 30.37
CA PRO A 297 7.43 3.03 30.32
C PRO A 297 6.97 4.48 30.50
N ALA A 298 7.71 5.32 31.24
CA ALA A 298 7.43 6.74 31.35
C ALA A 298 7.52 7.44 29.97
N VAL A 299 8.59 7.20 29.20
CA VAL A 299 8.74 7.74 27.84
C VAL A 299 7.72 7.12 26.88
N PHE A 300 7.41 5.83 27.02
CA PHE A 300 6.33 5.18 26.28
C PHE A 300 4.97 5.86 26.48
N SER A 301 4.66 6.28 27.72
CA SER A 301 3.41 7.00 28.03
C SER A 301 3.35 8.39 27.37
N VAL A 302 4.48 9.11 27.30
CA VAL A 302 4.57 10.41 26.63
C VAL A 302 4.37 10.27 25.12
N LEU A 303 4.98 9.25 24.50
CA LEU A 303 4.84 8.99 23.07
C LEU A 303 3.39 8.61 22.70
N PHE A 304 2.72 7.76 23.50
CA PHE A 304 1.29 7.48 23.30
C PHE A 304 0.41 8.70 23.57
N PHE A 305 0.74 9.57 24.53
CA PHE A 305 -0.02 10.78 24.82
C PHE A 305 0.01 11.76 23.63
N ILE A 306 1.17 11.91 22.99
CA ILE A 306 1.31 12.70 21.75
C ILE A 306 0.47 12.07 20.63
N LEU A 307 0.54 10.74 20.41
CA LEU A 307 -0.30 10.08 19.41
C LEU A 307 -1.81 10.25 19.69
N ALA A 308 -2.24 10.20 20.95
CA ALA A 308 -3.63 10.43 21.35
C ALA A 308 -4.08 11.87 21.08
N LEU A 309 -3.26 12.86 21.42
CA LEU A 309 -3.52 14.28 21.17
C LEU A 309 -3.69 14.55 19.66
N PHE A 310 -2.81 14.01 18.83
CA PHE A 310 -2.89 14.14 17.37
C PHE A 310 -4.01 13.29 16.75
N SER A 311 -4.40 12.18 17.37
CA SER A 311 -5.55 11.35 16.93
C SER A 311 -6.92 11.99 17.18
N LEU A 312 -6.99 13.10 17.92
CA LEU A 312 -8.22 13.87 18.14
C LEU A 312 -8.84 14.44 16.84
N GLN A 313 -8.09 14.47 15.73
CA GLN A 313 -8.65 14.74 14.40
C GLN A 313 -9.59 13.63 13.89
N GLY A 314 -9.26 12.36 14.18
CA GLY A 314 -10.04 11.18 13.75
C GLY A 314 -11.26 10.89 14.63
N GLY A 315 -11.22 11.28 15.90
CA GLY A 315 -12.38 11.26 16.79
C GLY A 315 -12.05 11.07 18.27
N PHE A 316 -12.97 11.51 19.11
CA PHE A 316 -12.85 11.45 20.57
C PHE A 316 -12.82 10.01 21.10
N VAL A 317 -13.58 9.08 20.49
CA VAL A 317 -13.61 7.66 20.86
C VAL A 317 -12.22 7.01 20.72
N ASN A 318 -11.53 7.24 19.59
CA ASN A 318 -10.17 6.73 19.39
C ASN A 318 -9.15 7.42 20.32
N THR A 319 -9.36 8.70 20.64
CA THR A 319 -8.50 9.44 21.57
C THR A 319 -8.57 8.85 22.99
N ILE A 320 -9.77 8.62 23.53
CA ILE A 320 -9.96 7.94 24.81
C ILE A 320 -9.34 6.54 24.80
N TYR A 321 -9.54 5.78 23.71
CA TYR A 321 -8.97 4.44 23.57
C TYR A 321 -7.44 4.43 23.65
N GLN A 322 -6.77 5.38 22.96
CA GLN A 322 -5.31 5.51 23.02
C GLN A 322 -4.81 6.02 24.39
N LEU A 323 -5.59 6.85 25.10
CA LEU A 323 -5.27 7.27 26.48
C LEU A 323 -5.26 6.10 27.48
N LEU A 324 -5.96 4.98 27.22
CA LEU A 324 -5.81 3.78 28.05
C LEU A 324 -4.41 3.16 27.93
N PHE A 325 -3.74 3.29 26.79
CA PHE A 325 -2.36 2.83 26.62
C PHE A 325 -1.36 3.77 27.32
N VAL A 326 -1.66 5.07 27.40
CA VAL A 326 -0.94 6.02 28.28
C VAL A 326 -1.08 5.59 29.74
N ALA A 327 -2.30 5.34 30.19
CA ALA A 327 -2.57 4.87 31.55
C ALA A 327 -1.91 3.51 31.86
N TYR A 328 -1.85 2.60 30.89
CA TYR A 328 -1.17 1.31 31.03
C TYR A 328 0.34 1.51 31.24
N CYS A 329 0.97 2.36 30.43
CA CYS A 329 2.38 2.69 30.56
C CYS A 329 2.69 3.42 31.89
N ILE A 330 1.79 4.28 32.39
CA ILE A 330 1.92 4.90 33.72
C ILE A 330 1.79 3.87 34.85
N ALA A 331 0.81 2.96 34.77
CA ALA A 331 0.65 1.89 35.75
C ALA A 331 1.87 0.96 35.78
N ILE A 332 2.43 0.67 34.60
CA ILE A 332 3.70 -0.06 34.46
C ILE A 332 4.85 0.69 35.16
N ALA A 333 4.98 2.01 34.92
CA ALA A 333 6.04 2.82 35.51
C ALA A 333 5.95 2.91 37.05
N ALA A 334 4.73 2.76 37.61
CA ALA A 334 4.48 2.76 39.05
C ALA A 334 4.79 1.41 39.74
N GLU A 335 4.76 0.29 39.01
CA GLU A 335 5.00 -1.07 39.53
C GLU A 335 6.21 -1.76 38.84
N PRO A 336 7.44 -1.21 38.94
CA PRO A 336 8.59 -1.65 38.14
C PRO A 336 9.12 -3.06 38.49
N GLN A 337 8.79 -3.63 39.66
CA GLN A 337 9.13 -5.00 40.04
C GLN A 337 7.94 -5.97 39.93
N SER A 338 6.71 -5.44 39.79
CA SER A 338 5.45 -6.20 39.78
C SER A 338 4.66 -5.95 38.49
N PHE A 339 5.38 -5.87 37.37
CA PHE A 339 4.94 -5.45 36.03
C PHE A 339 3.57 -5.99 35.55
N PHE A 340 3.19 -7.19 35.98
CA PHE A 340 1.94 -7.87 35.62
C PHE A 340 0.97 -8.07 36.81
N GLN A 341 0.98 -7.18 37.81
CA GLN A 341 0.10 -7.26 38.98
C GLN A 341 -0.77 -6.02 39.12
N ARG A 342 -1.85 -6.15 39.89
CA ARG A 342 -2.65 -5.05 40.46
C ARG A 342 -3.02 -3.97 39.43
N GLY A 343 -2.34 -2.81 39.46
CA GLY A 343 -2.68 -1.65 38.64
C GLY A 343 -2.59 -1.93 37.14
N THR A 344 -1.58 -2.67 36.70
CA THR A 344 -1.37 -2.93 35.26
C THR A 344 -2.43 -3.88 34.70
N GLN A 345 -2.83 -4.88 35.48
CA GLN A 345 -3.93 -5.80 35.15
C GLN A 345 -5.28 -5.06 35.10
N GLY A 346 -5.52 -4.12 36.03
CA GLY A 346 -6.74 -3.32 36.08
C GLY A 346 -6.92 -2.44 34.83
N VAL A 347 -5.84 -1.80 34.36
CA VAL A 347 -5.89 -1.05 33.09
C VAL A 347 -6.06 -2.00 31.89
N GLN A 348 -5.48 -3.20 31.90
CA GLN A 348 -5.72 -4.18 30.84
C GLN A 348 -7.18 -4.67 30.81
N ALA A 349 -7.85 -4.83 31.96
CA ALA A 349 -9.30 -5.09 31.97
C ALA A 349 -10.11 -3.94 31.33
N ALA A 350 -9.72 -2.69 31.58
CA ALA A 350 -10.32 -1.54 30.91
C ALA A 350 -10.02 -1.50 29.40
N ILE A 351 -8.81 -1.86 28.96
CA ILE A 351 -8.45 -1.99 27.54
C ILE A 351 -9.26 -3.12 26.88
N PHE A 352 -9.50 -4.25 27.56
CA PHE A 352 -10.30 -5.35 27.04
C PHE A 352 -11.73 -4.90 26.74
N VAL A 353 -12.45 -4.39 27.75
CA VAL A 353 -13.84 -3.91 27.60
C VAL A 353 -13.93 -2.80 26.53
N THR A 354 -13.01 -1.83 26.57
CA THR A 354 -13.01 -0.72 25.60
C THR A 354 -12.68 -1.19 24.18
N SER A 355 -11.76 -2.17 24.02
CA SER A 355 -11.46 -2.74 22.70
C SER A 355 -12.68 -3.41 22.07
N ALA A 356 -13.49 -4.14 22.85
CA ALA A 356 -14.72 -4.75 22.35
C ALA A 356 -15.76 -3.71 21.87
N PHE A 357 -15.90 -2.60 22.61
CA PHE A 357 -16.79 -1.49 22.25
C PHE A 357 -16.31 -0.72 21.01
N VAL A 358 -15.02 -0.38 20.97
CA VAL A 358 -14.39 0.31 19.82
C VAL A 358 -14.40 -0.58 18.58
N LEU A 359 -14.22 -1.90 18.72
CA LEU A 359 -14.36 -2.89 17.65
C LEU A 359 -15.77 -2.88 17.04
N PHE A 360 -16.81 -2.91 17.87
CA PHE A 360 -18.21 -2.84 17.42
C PHE A 360 -18.48 -1.55 16.64
N ILE A 361 -18.10 -0.39 17.18
CA ILE A 361 -18.27 0.92 16.51
C ILE A 361 -17.50 0.95 15.18
N THR A 362 -16.25 0.47 15.17
CA THR A 362 -15.39 0.48 13.98
C THR A 362 -15.97 -0.38 12.86
N LEU A 363 -16.33 -1.63 13.18
CA LEU A 363 -16.96 -2.55 12.23
C LEU A 363 -18.30 -1.99 11.72
N TYR A 364 -19.19 -1.55 12.60
CA TYR A 364 -20.47 -0.99 12.19
C TYR A 364 -20.32 0.23 11.27
N ASN A 365 -19.39 1.14 11.58
CA ASN A 365 -19.12 2.34 10.78
C ASN A 365 -18.41 2.09 9.44
N MET A 366 -17.88 0.89 9.20
CA MET A 366 -17.33 0.47 7.90
C MET A 366 -18.40 0.04 6.89
N ILE A 367 -19.61 -0.30 7.35
CA ILE A 367 -20.63 -0.96 6.51
C ILE A 367 -22.00 -0.26 6.57
N SER A 368 -22.34 0.32 7.72
CA SER A 368 -23.61 1.03 7.92
C SER A 368 -23.60 2.38 7.20
N LEU A 369 -24.72 2.70 6.54
CA LEU A 369 -25.00 4.04 6.02
C LEU A 369 -25.21 5.04 7.18
N ASN A 370 -25.84 4.60 8.26
CA ASN A 370 -26.04 5.38 9.48
C ASN A 370 -24.86 5.14 10.41
N LYS A 371 -23.90 6.07 10.48
CA LYS A 371 -22.68 5.90 11.28
C LYS A 371 -22.89 6.37 12.73
N ILE A 372 -22.41 5.57 13.69
CA ILE A 372 -22.32 5.94 15.11
C ILE A 372 -21.33 7.12 15.24
N PRO A 373 -21.72 8.24 15.89
CA PRO A 373 -20.86 9.42 15.98
C PRO A 373 -19.64 9.15 16.87
N THR A 374 -18.43 9.25 16.30
CA THR A 374 -17.14 9.05 16.99
C THR A 374 -16.55 10.33 17.59
N GLY A 375 -17.24 11.48 17.44
CA GLY A 375 -16.71 12.81 17.77
C GLY A 375 -15.70 13.36 16.75
N ALA A 376 -15.67 12.83 15.53
CA ALA A 376 -14.83 13.33 14.43
C ALA A 376 -15.10 14.83 14.16
N GLY A 377 -14.04 15.58 13.85
CA GLY A 377 -14.13 17.03 13.60
C GLY A 377 -14.09 17.93 14.84
N PHE A 378 -14.07 17.39 16.07
CA PHE A 378 -13.94 18.21 17.29
C PHE A 378 -12.68 19.10 17.26
N LEU A 379 -11.51 18.53 16.95
CA LEU A 379 -10.26 19.31 16.84
C LEU A 379 -10.35 20.39 15.74
N LYS A 380 -11.03 20.11 14.62
CA LYS A 380 -11.25 21.07 13.54
C LYS A 380 -12.09 22.26 14.01
N ASN A 381 -13.14 22.01 14.78
CA ASN A 381 -14.02 23.05 15.35
C ASN A 381 -13.37 23.83 16.51
N LEU A 382 -12.40 23.23 17.19
CA LEU A 382 -11.60 23.89 18.22
C LEU A 382 -10.55 24.82 17.58
N LEU A 383 -9.80 24.31 16.60
CA LEU A 383 -8.76 25.08 15.90
C LEU A 383 -9.32 26.16 14.97
N SER A 384 -10.52 25.96 14.38
CA SER A 384 -11.17 27.01 13.56
C SER A 384 -11.59 28.26 14.35
N ARG A 385 -11.41 28.28 15.68
CA ARG A 385 -11.55 29.48 16.53
C ARG A 385 -10.26 30.31 16.62
N GLY A 386 -9.15 29.87 16.05
CA GLY A 386 -7.88 30.59 16.01
C GLY A 386 -7.22 30.54 14.64
N ASN A 387 -6.92 31.71 14.06
CA ASN A 387 -6.42 31.82 12.68
C ASN A 387 -5.02 31.21 12.43
N THR A 388 -4.31 30.75 13.48
CA THR A 388 -2.90 30.33 13.41
C THR A 388 -2.69 28.90 12.90
N PHE A 389 -3.63 27.97 13.16
CA PHE A 389 -3.42 26.53 12.98
C PHE A 389 -4.42 25.89 12.02
N VAL A 390 -4.10 25.92 10.72
CA VAL A 390 -4.90 25.25 9.70
C VAL A 390 -4.47 23.78 9.56
N LEU A 391 -5.31 22.86 10.07
CA LEU A 391 -5.17 21.42 9.84
C LEU A 391 -5.00 21.11 8.35
N GLN A 392 -4.07 20.21 8.06
CA GLN A 392 -3.98 19.57 6.76
C GLN A 392 -5.25 18.74 6.54
N THR A 393 -5.94 18.99 5.45
CA THR A 393 -7.02 18.13 5.01
C THR A 393 -6.42 16.78 4.62
N HIS A 394 -6.97 15.68 5.13
CA HIS A 394 -6.71 14.32 4.61
C HIS A 394 -7.31 14.13 3.20
N ASP A 395 -6.92 15.01 2.27
CA ASP A 395 -7.04 14.78 0.83
C ASP A 395 -6.10 13.63 0.49
N LYS A 396 -6.63 12.51 0.00
CA LYS A 396 -5.79 11.35 -0.34
C LYS A 396 -4.82 11.67 -1.49
N ASP A 397 -5.18 12.62 -2.36
CA ASP A 397 -4.33 13.15 -3.43
C ASP A 397 -3.27 14.18 -2.98
N LEU A 398 -3.22 14.58 -1.70
CA LEU A 398 -2.17 15.50 -1.20
C LEU A 398 -0.77 14.84 -1.15
N HIS A 399 -0.71 13.51 -1.19
CA HIS A 399 0.53 12.73 -1.30
C HIS A 399 0.69 12.05 -2.67
N ALA A 400 0.31 12.76 -3.75
CA ALA A 400 0.71 12.41 -5.09
C ALA A 400 2.25 12.21 -5.15
N PRO A 401 2.74 11.02 -5.55
CA PRO A 401 4.14 10.64 -5.34
C PRO A 401 5.11 11.38 -6.27
N TYR A 402 6.15 11.98 -5.68
CA TYR A 402 7.38 12.27 -6.42
C TYR A 402 7.88 10.95 -7.03
N LEU A 403 8.16 10.93 -8.34
CA LEU A 403 8.53 9.73 -9.12
C LEU A 403 7.49 8.60 -9.21
N GLY A 404 6.22 8.78 -8.83
CA GLY A 404 5.17 7.78 -9.11
C GLY A 404 5.07 6.57 -8.16
N TYR A 405 6.10 6.25 -7.36
CA TYR A 405 6.19 4.97 -6.64
C TYR A 405 5.65 4.94 -5.20
N SER A 406 5.51 6.07 -4.51
CA SER A 406 5.16 6.13 -3.08
C SER A 406 3.71 5.72 -2.75
N LYS A 407 3.45 4.42 -2.62
CA LYS A 407 2.18 3.86 -2.05
C LYS A 407 2.16 3.82 -0.51
N TYR A 408 3.03 4.58 0.17
CA TYR A 408 3.17 4.53 1.64
C TYR A 408 3.23 5.94 2.26
N ALA A 409 2.67 6.11 3.45
CA ALA A 409 2.83 7.28 4.32
C ALA A 409 4.27 7.40 4.86
N ASP A 410 4.60 8.53 5.50
CA ASP A 410 5.97 8.79 5.95
C ASP A 410 6.34 8.05 7.24
N ALA A 411 7.45 7.30 7.20
CA ALA A 411 7.84 6.37 8.26
C ALA A 411 8.72 7.00 9.37
N GLU A 412 9.15 8.24 9.17
CA GLU A 412 9.97 9.01 10.13
C GLU A 412 9.43 8.99 11.55
N VAL A 413 8.11 9.17 11.70
CA VAL A 413 7.44 9.22 13.01
C VAL A 413 7.67 7.94 13.81
N LEU A 414 7.58 6.77 13.19
CA LEU A 414 7.85 5.51 13.88
C LEU A 414 9.35 5.28 14.06
N GLY A 415 10.19 5.60 13.06
CA GLY A 415 11.65 5.41 13.16
C GLY A 415 12.26 6.24 14.29
N HIS A 416 12.01 7.55 14.31
CA HIS A 416 12.50 8.42 15.39
C HIS A 416 11.83 8.10 16.73
N GLY A 417 10.54 7.72 16.75
CA GLY A 417 9.87 7.23 17.96
C GLY A 417 10.52 5.98 18.55
N CYS A 418 10.90 5.01 17.71
CA CYS A 418 11.66 3.83 18.12
C CYS A 418 13.09 4.19 18.57
N SER A 419 13.73 5.21 17.98
CA SER A 419 15.04 5.70 18.44
C SER A 419 14.95 6.40 19.81
N VAL A 420 13.89 7.16 20.09
CA VAL A 420 13.59 7.71 21.43
C VAL A 420 13.48 6.57 22.44
N LEU A 421 12.69 5.54 22.12
CA LEU A 421 12.50 4.37 22.98
C LEU A 421 13.83 3.66 23.23
N ALA A 422 14.60 3.32 22.19
CA ALA A 422 15.88 2.63 22.33
C ALA A 422 16.85 3.41 23.24
N ALA A 423 17.03 4.71 22.98
CA ALA A 423 17.94 5.57 23.75
C ALA A 423 17.58 5.60 25.25
N PHE A 424 16.33 5.91 25.61
CA PHE A 424 15.92 5.99 27.02
C PHE A 424 15.85 4.64 27.73
N SER A 425 15.62 3.54 26.99
CA SER A 425 15.67 2.18 27.56
C SER A 425 17.08 1.79 28.01
N ILE A 426 18.10 2.24 27.26
CA ILE A 426 19.51 1.96 27.56
C ILE A 426 20.01 2.79 28.72
N THR A 427 19.68 4.09 28.79
CA THR A 427 20.08 5.00 29.89
C THR A 427 19.83 4.40 31.28
N ALA A 428 18.71 3.70 31.43
CA ALA A 428 18.28 3.14 32.70
C ALA A 428 18.88 1.75 33.00
N SER A 429 19.53 1.11 32.03
CA SER A 429 20.10 -0.23 32.18
C SER A 429 21.40 -0.26 32.98
N LEU A 430 22.20 0.81 32.91
CA LEU A 430 23.51 0.90 33.58
C LEU A 430 23.42 1.30 35.06
N LEU A 431 22.22 1.52 35.61
CA LEU A 431 22.02 1.69 37.06
C LEU A 431 21.94 0.35 37.82
N SER A 432 21.71 -0.77 37.13
CA SER A 432 21.61 -2.11 37.72
C SER A 432 22.73 -3.02 37.23
N GLY A 433 23.62 -3.44 38.13
CA GLY A 433 24.87 -4.15 37.81
C GLY A 433 24.74 -5.59 37.30
N ASN A 434 23.64 -5.98 36.67
CA ASN A 434 23.47 -7.25 35.97
C ASN A 434 22.63 -7.03 34.70
N PRO A 435 23.21 -7.14 33.48
CA PRO A 435 22.49 -6.88 32.24
C PRO A 435 21.37 -7.90 31.95
N LEU A 436 21.45 -9.11 32.51
CA LEU A 436 20.43 -10.14 32.37
C LEU A 436 19.22 -9.95 33.30
N ALA A 437 19.32 -9.13 34.35
CA ALA A 437 18.18 -8.83 35.23
C ALA A 437 17.14 -7.89 34.59
N ILE A 438 17.52 -7.22 33.50
CA ILE A 438 16.74 -6.17 32.83
C ILE A 438 15.97 -6.81 31.67
N LEU A 439 15.12 -7.79 32.01
CA LEU A 439 14.40 -8.70 31.10
C LEU A 439 13.73 -8.01 29.90
N ILE A 440 13.34 -6.76 30.03
CA ILE A 440 12.49 -6.04 29.07
C ILE A 440 13.30 -5.37 27.95
N LEU A 441 14.60 -5.14 28.16
CA LEU A 441 15.44 -4.38 27.25
C LEU A 441 15.80 -5.06 25.91
N PRO A 442 16.19 -6.36 25.84
CA PRO A 442 16.59 -6.97 24.58
C PRO A 442 15.47 -6.91 23.54
N TRP A 443 14.23 -7.23 23.91
CA TRP A 443 13.12 -7.26 22.95
C TRP A 443 12.44 -5.92 22.70
N ALA A 444 12.54 -4.95 23.62
CA ALA A 444 12.21 -3.56 23.30
C ALA A 444 13.15 -3.01 22.21
N VAL A 445 14.47 -3.25 22.33
CA VAL A 445 15.47 -2.80 21.36
C VAL A 445 15.41 -3.62 20.05
N VAL A 446 15.25 -4.94 20.11
CA VAL A 446 15.15 -5.80 18.91
C VAL A 446 13.88 -5.55 18.12
N SER A 447 12.70 -5.44 18.76
CA SER A 447 11.46 -5.12 18.03
C SER A 447 11.47 -3.68 17.50
N GLY A 448 12.05 -2.72 18.26
CA GLY A 448 12.35 -1.38 17.76
C GLY A 448 13.30 -1.37 16.55
N GLY A 449 14.31 -2.26 16.52
CA GLY A 449 15.22 -2.44 15.39
C GLY A 449 14.54 -3.05 14.16
N VAL A 450 13.67 -4.05 14.34
CA VAL A 450 12.84 -4.60 13.25
C VAL A 450 11.88 -3.54 12.69
N LEU A 451 11.31 -2.68 13.54
CA LEU A 451 10.49 -1.55 13.08
C LEU A 451 11.32 -0.48 12.37
N HIS A 452 12.58 -0.24 12.75
CA HIS A 452 13.50 0.59 11.95
C HIS A 452 13.77 -0.01 10.57
N LEU A 453 13.98 -1.33 10.44
CA LEU A 453 14.11 -1.99 9.13
C LEU A 453 12.85 -1.76 8.27
N ILE A 454 11.66 -1.87 8.87
CA ILE A 454 10.38 -1.58 8.21
C ILE A 454 10.28 -0.11 7.78
N CYS A 455 10.65 0.84 8.64
CA CYS A 455 10.76 2.26 8.28
C CYS A 455 11.74 2.49 7.12
N GLY A 456 12.85 1.75 7.10
CA GLY A 456 13.84 1.74 6.02
C GLY A 456 13.26 1.25 4.69
N PHE A 457 12.56 0.12 4.67
CA PHE A 457 11.88 -0.39 3.47
C PHE A 457 10.76 0.55 2.99
N VAL A 458 10.01 1.16 3.91
CA VAL A 458 8.98 2.15 3.55
C VAL A 458 9.61 3.41 2.97
N ALA A 459 10.68 3.95 3.57
CA ALA A 459 11.42 5.09 3.05
C ALA A 459 12.01 4.80 1.65
N PHE A 460 12.56 3.60 1.43
CA PHE A 460 13.04 3.16 0.11
C PHE A 460 11.91 3.17 -0.92
N ALA A 461 10.74 2.61 -0.57
CA ALA A 461 9.54 2.62 -1.42
C ALA A 461 8.95 4.03 -1.65
N ARG A 462 9.38 5.05 -0.88
CA ARG A 462 9.08 6.48 -1.12
C ARG A 462 10.14 7.19 -1.97
N GLY A 463 11.27 6.56 -2.29
CA GLY A 463 12.43 7.18 -2.95
C GLY A 463 13.35 7.95 -2.00
N LYS A 464 13.12 7.89 -0.68
CA LYS A 464 13.98 8.49 0.37
C LYS A 464 15.19 7.58 0.63
N THR A 465 16.18 7.59 -0.26
CA THR A 465 17.31 6.64 -0.24
C THR A 465 18.25 6.81 0.96
N LEU A 466 18.50 8.06 1.38
CA LEU A 466 19.47 8.38 2.43
C LEU A 466 18.87 8.13 3.83
N GLU A 467 17.63 8.55 4.01
CA GLU A 467 16.82 8.28 5.20
C GLU A 467 16.56 6.77 5.36
N SER A 468 16.30 6.07 4.24
CA SER A 468 16.19 4.61 4.21
C SER A 468 17.49 3.93 4.66
N THR A 469 18.64 4.33 4.09
CA THR A 469 19.95 3.79 4.48
C THR A 469 20.22 4.01 5.97
N THR A 470 19.86 5.18 6.52
CA THR A 470 19.97 5.48 7.95
C THR A 470 19.10 4.55 8.79
N PHE A 471 17.80 4.42 8.48
CA PHE A 471 16.89 3.55 9.23
C PHE A 471 17.29 2.07 9.13
N ILE A 472 17.79 1.60 7.97
CA ILE A 472 18.29 0.22 7.82
C ILE A 472 19.54 0.01 8.67
N LEU A 473 20.54 0.90 8.57
CA LEU A 473 21.79 0.81 9.34
C LEU A 473 21.51 0.79 10.85
N TYR A 474 20.59 1.63 11.32
CA TYR A 474 20.23 1.73 12.74
C TYR A 474 19.38 0.54 13.18
N GLY A 475 18.50 0.01 12.33
CA GLY A 475 17.76 -1.21 12.59
C GLY A 475 18.67 -2.41 12.78
N ILE A 476 19.66 -2.58 11.89
CA ILE A 476 20.69 -3.62 12.02
C ILE A 476 21.49 -3.43 13.31
N MET A 477 21.99 -2.22 13.57
CA MET A 477 22.74 -1.89 14.80
C MET A 477 21.94 -2.22 16.06
N TRP A 478 20.69 -1.75 16.16
CA TRP A 478 19.85 -2.02 17.33
C TRP A 478 19.54 -3.51 17.50
N THR A 479 19.16 -4.22 16.44
CA THR A 479 18.87 -5.65 16.53
C THR A 479 20.12 -6.47 16.91
N VAL A 480 21.27 -6.22 16.29
CA VAL A 480 22.52 -6.94 16.60
C VAL A 480 23.02 -6.60 18.01
N TRP A 481 23.15 -5.32 18.34
CA TRP A 481 23.68 -4.90 19.65
C TRP A 481 22.76 -5.32 20.79
N GLY A 482 21.43 -5.17 20.65
CA GLY A 482 20.46 -5.62 21.63
C GLY A 482 20.52 -7.12 21.93
N LEU A 483 20.68 -7.94 20.88
CA LEU A 483 20.88 -9.39 21.01
C LEU A 483 22.22 -9.74 21.68
N THR A 484 23.33 -9.12 21.26
CA THR A 484 24.66 -9.40 21.83
C THR A 484 24.81 -8.94 23.28
N ARG A 485 24.23 -7.80 23.67
CA ARG A 485 24.41 -7.19 24.99
C ARG A 485 23.41 -7.70 26.05
N PHE A 486 22.16 -7.95 25.67
CA PHE A 486 21.10 -8.32 26.63
C PHE A 486 20.48 -9.70 26.36
N GLY A 487 20.73 -10.30 25.19
CA GLY A 487 20.30 -11.66 24.87
C GLY A 487 21.23 -12.77 25.35
N GLY A 488 22.33 -12.45 26.04
CA GLY A 488 23.29 -13.43 26.58
C GLY A 488 24.11 -14.20 25.53
N LEU A 489 24.03 -13.80 24.25
CA LEU A 489 24.75 -14.45 23.14
C LEU A 489 26.28 -14.29 23.21
N TYR A 490 26.76 -13.33 24.01
CA TYR A 490 28.12 -13.29 24.53
C TYR A 490 28.04 -13.27 26.06
N GLY A 491 28.98 -13.96 26.72
CA GLY A 491 29.26 -13.77 28.15
C GLY A 491 30.10 -12.51 28.40
N ASP A 492 30.88 -12.48 29.47
CA ASP A 492 31.72 -11.33 29.91
C ASP A 492 32.83 -10.89 28.93
N VAL A 493 32.88 -11.44 27.71
CA VAL A 493 33.95 -11.22 26.73
C VAL A 493 33.79 -9.89 25.98
N ARG A 494 33.99 -8.79 26.72
CA ARG A 494 34.51 -7.53 26.15
C ARG A 494 35.76 -7.87 25.32
N GLY A 495 35.79 -7.49 24.04
CA GLY A 495 36.79 -8.06 23.14
C GLY A 495 36.88 -7.42 21.76
N LEU A 496 38.04 -7.65 21.12
CA LEU A 496 38.46 -7.01 19.88
C LEU A 496 37.48 -7.20 18.72
N HIS A 497 36.88 -8.38 18.58
CA HIS A 497 35.94 -8.66 17.47
C HIS A 497 34.69 -7.78 17.53
N LEU A 498 34.13 -7.54 18.72
CA LEU A 498 32.99 -6.64 18.91
C LEU A 498 33.39 -5.18 18.61
N ALA A 499 34.57 -4.76 19.08
CA ALA A 499 35.11 -3.43 18.80
C ALA A 499 35.32 -3.19 17.29
N VAL A 500 35.88 -4.16 16.55
CA VAL A 500 36.03 -4.10 15.08
C VAL A 500 34.69 -4.01 14.36
N GLY A 501 33.67 -4.74 14.83
CA GLY A 501 32.30 -4.61 14.35
C GLY A 501 31.76 -3.18 14.52
N ILE A 502 31.86 -2.62 15.74
CA ILE A 502 31.39 -1.26 16.05
C ILE A 502 32.14 -0.21 15.23
N ILE A 503 33.47 -0.34 15.07
CA ILE A 503 34.29 0.55 14.21
C ILE A 503 33.80 0.51 12.75
N SER A 504 33.41 -0.67 12.25
CA SER A 504 32.85 -0.81 10.90
C SER A 504 31.53 -0.03 10.76
N PHE A 505 30.63 -0.14 11.74
CA PHE A 505 29.41 0.67 11.78
C PHE A 505 29.68 2.17 11.93
N MET A 506 30.72 2.57 12.69
CA MET A 506 31.12 3.97 12.82
C MET A 506 31.58 4.57 11.49
N ILE A 507 32.24 3.81 10.63
CA ILE A 507 32.65 4.25 9.29
C ILE A 507 31.41 4.44 8.40
N PHE A 508 30.48 3.48 8.38
CA PHE A 508 29.21 3.64 7.64
C PHE A 508 28.37 4.82 8.15
N ASN A 509 28.31 5.04 9.48
CA ASN A 509 27.57 6.18 10.02
C ASN A 509 28.27 7.52 9.76
N VAL A 510 29.60 7.58 9.61
CA VAL A 510 30.27 8.80 9.09
C VAL A 510 29.82 9.10 7.66
N LEU A 511 29.73 8.11 6.77
CA LEU A 511 29.23 8.31 5.40
C LEU A 511 27.78 8.81 5.39
N VAL A 512 26.92 8.24 6.23
CA VAL A 512 25.54 8.69 6.43
C VAL A 512 25.48 10.12 7.00
N THR A 513 26.34 10.47 7.96
CA THR A 513 26.42 11.82 8.55
C THR A 513 26.88 12.87 7.53
N VAL A 514 27.85 12.52 6.67
CA VAL A 514 28.26 13.37 5.54
C VAL A 514 27.11 13.54 4.54
N GLY A 515 26.35 12.47 4.25
CA GLY A 515 25.14 12.54 3.45
C GLY A 515 24.07 13.47 4.04
N ALA A 516 23.88 13.44 5.36
CA ALA A 516 22.87 14.24 6.05
C ALA A 516 23.13 15.76 5.98
N LEU A 517 24.37 16.21 5.70
CA LEU A 517 24.69 17.63 5.43
C LEU A 517 23.89 18.22 4.25
N PHE A 518 23.48 17.36 3.31
CA PHE A 518 22.70 17.72 2.12
C PHE A 518 21.18 17.61 2.32
N LEU A 519 20.71 17.01 3.42
CA LEU A 519 19.28 16.90 3.73
C LEU A 519 18.75 18.13 4.48
N ASN A 520 19.09 18.26 5.76
CA ASN A 520 18.63 19.30 6.67
C ASN A 520 19.41 19.23 8.00
N LYS A 521 19.33 20.27 8.82
CA LYS A 521 20.13 20.36 10.06
C LYS A 521 19.73 19.30 11.09
N ALA A 522 18.44 19.01 11.22
CA ALA A 522 17.94 18.03 12.16
C ALA A 522 18.49 16.61 11.86
N TRP A 523 18.48 16.18 10.60
CA TRP A 523 19.03 14.90 10.17
C TRP A 523 20.56 14.83 10.34
N PHE A 524 21.30 15.94 10.13
CA PHE A 524 22.72 16.00 10.46
C PHE A 524 22.96 15.82 11.97
N VAL A 525 22.21 16.52 12.83
CA VAL A 525 22.35 16.41 14.29
C VAL A 525 21.96 15.00 14.77
N TYR A 526 20.94 14.37 14.18
CA TYR A 526 20.56 12.99 14.47
C TYR A 526 21.64 11.97 14.12
N THR A 527 22.25 12.09 12.93
CA THR A 527 23.31 11.18 12.46
C THR A 527 24.64 11.37 13.20
N PHE A 528 25.00 12.63 13.47
CA PHE A 528 26.13 12.99 14.31
C PHE A 528 25.97 12.51 15.77
N THR A 529 24.79 12.67 16.39
CA THR A 529 24.58 12.22 17.77
C THR A 529 24.51 10.69 17.88
N PHE A 530 24.04 9.99 16.85
CA PHE A 530 24.16 8.52 16.79
C PHE A 530 25.62 8.04 16.74
N GLN A 531 26.54 8.81 16.15
CA GLN A 531 27.98 8.50 16.20
C GLN A 531 28.51 8.47 17.65
N LEU A 532 27.96 9.31 18.53
CA LEU A 532 28.33 9.32 19.96
C LEU A 532 27.88 8.02 20.66
N ILE A 533 26.72 7.46 20.29
CA ILE A 533 26.28 6.14 20.80
C ILE A 533 27.27 5.06 20.37
N LEU A 534 27.70 5.05 19.10
CA LEU A 534 28.66 4.08 18.60
C LEU A 534 30.03 4.21 19.30
N ILE A 535 30.47 5.44 19.60
CA ILE A 535 31.67 5.68 20.44
C ILE A 535 31.46 5.12 21.86
N SER A 536 30.29 5.32 22.46
CA SER A 536 29.95 4.78 23.79
C SER A 536 29.99 3.23 23.80
N PHE A 537 29.47 2.59 22.75
CA PHE A 537 29.52 1.13 22.61
C PHE A 537 30.93 0.62 22.38
N LEU A 538 31.76 1.34 21.61
CA LEU A 538 33.18 1.00 21.42
C LEU A 538 33.94 1.09 22.75
N LEU A 539 33.71 2.14 23.55
CA LEU A 539 34.34 2.32 24.85
C LEU A 539 33.94 1.24 25.86
N ASP A 540 32.67 0.80 25.86
CA ASP A 540 32.25 -0.34 26.67
C ASP A 540 32.84 -1.68 26.17
N ALA A 541 32.90 -1.90 24.86
CA ALA A 541 33.45 -3.12 24.26
C ALA A 541 34.96 -3.29 24.53
N VAL A 542 35.69 -2.18 24.67
CA VAL A 542 37.12 -2.15 25.06
C VAL A 542 37.30 -2.03 26.59
N GLY A 543 36.23 -1.77 27.34
CA GLY A 543 36.24 -1.72 28.82
C GLY A 543 36.74 -0.40 29.42
N VAL A 544 36.77 0.69 28.66
CA VAL A 544 37.31 2.02 29.05
C VAL A 544 36.22 3.10 29.02
N LEU A 545 34.95 2.72 29.19
CA LEU A 545 33.82 3.65 29.25
C LEU A 545 33.90 4.54 30.50
N PRO A 546 33.98 5.88 30.38
CA PRO A 546 33.91 6.78 31.53
C PRO A 546 32.50 6.77 32.12
N TYR A 547 32.39 6.71 33.45
CA TYR A 547 31.11 6.66 34.16
C TYR A 547 30.20 7.84 33.76
N GLY A 548 29.02 7.52 33.22
CA GLY A 548 28.01 8.51 32.84
C GLY A 548 28.20 9.15 31.46
N TYR A 549 29.28 8.81 30.71
CA TYR A 549 29.42 9.23 29.31
C TYR A 549 28.26 8.70 28.46
N ASP A 550 27.97 7.41 28.64
CA ASP A 550 26.84 6.70 28.04
C ASP A 550 25.50 7.36 28.37
N ILE A 551 25.25 7.66 29.65
CA ILE A 551 24.03 8.30 30.15
C ILE A 551 23.83 9.68 29.51
N GLY A 552 24.90 10.50 29.44
CA GLY A 552 24.85 11.80 28.78
C GLY A 552 24.55 11.69 27.28
N VAL A 553 25.21 10.75 26.60
CA VAL A 553 25.02 10.49 25.16
C VAL A 553 23.62 9.99 24.83
N THR A 554 23.08 9.01 25.56
CA THR A 554 21.73 8.49 25.29
C THR A 554 20.65 9.51 25.60
N ILE A 555 20.82 10.37 26.62
CA ILE A 555 19.91 11.50 26.87
C ILE A 555 19.94 12.49 25.70
N ILE A 556 21.12 12.85 25.19
CA ILE A 556 21.27 13.75 24.02
C ILE A 556 20.55 13.16 22.79
N VAL A 557 20.80 11.90 22.45
CA VAL A 557 20.16 11.25 21.28
C VAL A 557 18.65 11.08 21.50
N GLY A 558 18.21 10.78 22.71
CA GLY A 558 16.80 10.70 23.08
C GLY A 558 16.08 12.03 22.86
N LEU A 559 16.67 13.15 23.29
CA LEU A 559 16.13 14.50 23.10
C LEU A 559 16.11 14.93 21.62
N VAL A 560 17.17 14.65 20.86
CA VAL A 560 17.22 14.92 19.41
C VAL A 560 16.18 14.09 18.66
N SER A 561 16.10 12.79 18.95
CA SER A 561 15.10 11.90 18.34
C SER A 561 13.67 12.33 18.70
N PHE A 562 13.44 12.82 19.92
CA PHE A 562 12.14 13.31 20.37
C PHE A 562 11.74 14.63 19.68
N TYR A 563 12.69 15.55 19.49
CA TYR A 563 12.46 16.76 18.71
C TYR A 563 12.04 16.43 17.27
N ILE A 564 12.73 15.48 16.61
CA ILE A 564 12.43 15.10 15.22
C ILE A 564 11.11 14.34 15.13
N PHE A 565 10.84 13.41 16.06
CA PHE A 565 9.53 12.75 16.21
C PHE A 565 8.38 13.76 16.28
N LEU A 566 8.52 14.77 17.15
CA LEU A 566 7.52 15.83 17.33
C LEU A 566 7.40 16.69 16.05
N ALA A 567 8.52 17.06 15.44
CA ALA A 567 8.54 17.85 14.20
C ALA A 567 7.88 17.11 13.02
N SER A 568 8.16 15.83 12.80
CA SER A 568 7.50 15.04 11.74
C SER A 568 5.99 14.88 11.99
N ILE A 569 5.54 14.72 13.25
CA ILE A 569 4.09 14.69 13.57
C ILE A 569 3.43 16.05 13.29
N PHE A 570 3.99 17.16 13.80
CA PHE A 570 3.44 18.50 13.54
C PHE A 570 3.40 18.82 12.04
N ASN A 571 4.50 18.58 11.33
CA ASN A 571 4.63 18.90 9.91
C ASN A 571 3.83 17.96 8.99
N SER A 572 3.35 16.81 9.49
CA SER A 572 2.37 15.94 8.80
C SER A 572 0.89 16.24 9.15
N THR A 573 0.65 17.14 10.11
CA THR A 573 -0.71 17.47 10.61
C THR A 573 -1.20 18.86 10.16
N PHE A 574 -0.30 19.82 9.95
CA PHE A 574 -0.66 21.21 9.62
C PHE A 574 -0.23 21.60 8.20
N LYS A 575 -1.02 22.44 7.52
CA LYS A 575 -0.77 22.83 6.12
C LYS A 575 0.54 23.59 5.89
N SER A 576 1.09 24.20 6.93
CA SER A 576 2.41 24.83 6.95
C SER A 576 3.28 24.17 8.02
N PRO A 577 4.59 23.97 7.76
CA PRO A 577 5.48 23.37 8.74
C PRO A 577 5.59 24.27 9.98
N GLN A 578 5.37 23.68 11.15
CA GLN A 578 5.35 24.39 12.44
C GLN A 578 6.69 24.27 13.18
N LEU A 579 7.43 23.18 12.95
CA LEU A 579 8.71 22.90 13.60
C LEU A 579 9.81 22.74 12.53
N PRO A 580 10.88 23.57 12.54
CA PRO A 580 11.82 23.62 11.43
C PRO A 580 12.93 22.55 11.52
N PHE A 581 12.99 21.63 10.55
CA PHE A 581 14.15 20.75 10.36
C PHE A 581 15.44 21.53 9.96
N GLY A 582 15.27 22.75 9.42
CA GLY A 582 16.33 23.69 9.07
C GLY A 582 17.06 23.39 7.76
N ASP A 583 17.42 24.43 7.01
CA ASP A 583 18.13 24.33 5.72
C ASP A 583 19.37 23.40 5.76
N PRO A 584 19.62 22.58 4.73
CA PRO A 584 20.85 21.80 4.62
C PRO A 584 22.10 22.68 4.71
N PHE A 585 23.15 22.13 5.32
CA PHE A 585 24.44 22.81 5.51
C PHE A 585 25.17 23.03 4.20
N ILE A 586 25.09 22.06 3.27
CA ILE A 586 25.67 22.16 1.93
C ILE A 586 24.54 22.16 0.91
N LYS A 587 24.32 23.30 0.25
CA LYS A 587 23.35 23.43 -0.84
C LYS A 587 24.04 23.15 -2.17
N LEU A 588 23.63 22.08 -2.85
CA LEU A 588 24.18 21.68 -4.15
C LEU A 588 23.67 22.61 -5.26
N SER A 589 24.45 23.65 -5.57
CA SER A 589 24.25 24.50 -6.74
C SER A 589 24.44 23.66 -8.02
N GLY A 590 23.34 23.19 -8.60
CA GLY A 590 23.33 22.35 -9.81
C GLY A 590 22.29 21.24 -9.82
N PHE A 591 21.70 20.90 -8.66
CA PHE A 591 20.60 19.92 -8.59
C PHE A 591 19.53 20.38 -7.57
N GLY A 592 18.50 21.08 -8.05
CA GLY A 592 17.34 21.50 -7.25
C GLY A 592 17.62 22.63 -6.24
N GLY A 593 18.15 23.78 -6.70
CA GLY A 593 18.57 24.85 -5.79
C GLY A 593 18.67 26.28 -6.34
N GLY A 594 18.04 26.58 -7.48
CA GLY A 594 17.95 27.95 -7.98
C GLY A 594 16.95 28.79 -7.17
N LYS A 595 17.29 30.05 -6.87
CA LYS A 595 16.26 31.08 -6.69
C LYS A 595 15.57 31.30 -8.04
N ASP A 596 14.30 31.69 -8.01
CA ASP A 596 13.41 31.73 -9.18
C ASP A 596 13.14 30.33 -9.77
N SER A 597 12.92 29.36 -8.87
CA SER A 597 12.68 27.95 -9.18
C SER A 597 11.44 27.71 -10.04
N CYS A 598 11.59 26.95 -11.14
CA CYS A 598 10.51 26.39 -11.95
C CYS A 598 9.45 25.68 -11.05
N PRO A 599 8.22 26.21 -10.90
CA PRO A 599 7.22 25.64 -10.01
C PRO A 599 6.69 24.30 -10.54
N HIS A 600 6.90 23.25 -9.75
CA HIS A 600 6.38 21.90 -10.02
C HIS A 600 5.02 21.76 -9.30
N LEU A 601 3.94 21.74 -10.08
CA LEU A 601 2.56 21.92 -9.58
C LEU A 601 1.67 20.72 -9.94
N ALA A 602 0.88 20.24 -8.99
CA ALA A 602 0.12 19.00 -9.17
C ALA A 602 -1.04 19.15 -10.17
N ALA A 603 -0.99 18.39 -11.26
CA ALA A 603 -1.93 18.48 -12.40
C ALA A 603 -3.41 18.30 -12.01
N ARG A 604 -3.69 17.55 -10.94
CA ARG A 604 -5.03 17.23 -10.45
C ARG A 604 -5.72 18.37 -9.70
N ARG A 605 -5.04 19.51 -9.47
CA ARG A 605 -5.61 20.69 -8.80
C ARG A 605 -5.93 21.77 -9.82
N SER A 606 -7.20 22.21 -9.86
CA SER A 606 -7.64 23.34 -10.67
C SER A 606 -6.81 24.61 -10.39
N THR A 607 -6.46 24.87 -9.13
CA THR A 607 -5.60 26.00 -8.75
C THR A 607 -4.18 25.89 -9.31
N SER A 608 -3.61 24.68 -9.41
CA SER A 608 -2.30 24.45 -10.03
C SER A 608 -2.34 24.59 -11.55
N VAL A 609 -3.42 24.15 -12.21
CA VAL A 609 -3.63 24.41 -13.64
C VAL A 609 -3.83 25.90 -13.90
N GLN A 610 -4.54 26.62 -13.02
CA GLN A 610 -4.68 28.08 -13.08
C GLN A 610 -3.34 28.82 -12.91
N GLN A 611 -2.49 28.41 -11.97
CA GLN A 611 -1.13 28.98 -11.81
C GLN A 611 -0.26 28.77 -13.05
N ILE A 612 -0.28 27.58 -13.66
CA ILE A 612 0.44 27.30 -14.90
C ILE A 612 -0.17 28.09 -16.09
N ALA A 613 -1.50 28.25 -16.12
CA ALA A 613 -2.17 29.09 -17.10
C ALA A 613 -1.77 30.58 -16.95
N GLU A 614 -1.58 31.07 -15.73
CA GLU A 614 -1.11 32.44 -15.45
C GLU A 614 0.35 32.64 -15.90
N ILE A 615 1.24 31.68 -15.62
CA ILE A 615 2.63 31.68 -16.11
C ILE A 615 2.65 31.73 -17.65
N MET A 616 1.88 30.88 -18.33
CA MET A 616 1.78 30.90 -19.80
C MET A 616 1.17 32.20 -20.34
N LYS A 617 0.14 32.74 -19.67
CA LYS A 617 -0.45 34.05 -20.00
C LYS A 617 0.53 35.20 -19.81
N ASN A 618 1.52 35.07 -18.94
CA ASN A 618 2.58 36.06 -18.73
C ASN A 618 3.80 35.84 -19.66
N GLY A 619 3.73 34.88 -20.59
CA GLY A 619 4.78 34.63 -21.58
C GLY A 619 5.76 33.51 -21.20
N GLY A 620 5.52 32.79 -20.11
CA GLY A 620 6.29 31.61 -19.73
C GLY A 620 5.98 30.38 -20.58
N ILE A 621 6.88 29.41 -20.54
CA ILE A 621 6.79 28.12 -21.24
C ILE A 621 6.84 26.97 -20.24
N CYS A 622 5.93 26.01 -20.38
CA CYS A 622 5.63 25.05 -19.31
C CYS A 622 5.72 23.58 -19.77
N GLY A 623 6.05 22.69 -18.85
CA GLY A 623 5.88 21.25 -19.04
C GLY A 623 4.45 20.81 -18.77
N MET A 624 3.87 19.99 -19.65
CA MET A 624 2.47 19.53 -19.57
C MET A 624 2.36 18.01 -19.78
N PRO A 625 1.59 17.27 -18.94
CA PRO A 625 1.25 15.86 -19.18
C PRO A 625 0.26 15.71 -20.34
N THR A 626 0.22 14.54 -20.98
CA THR A 626 -0.73 14.24 -22.06
C THR A 626 -1.23 12.79 -21.96
N ASP A 627 -2.16 12.41 -22.84
CA ASP A 627 -2.55 11.04 -23.16
C ASP A 627 -1.42 10.19 -23.78
N THR A 628 -0.29 10.83 -24.07
CA THR A 628 0.94 10.27 -24.62
C THR A 628 2.13 10.77 -23.77
N VAL A 629 3.26 11.11 -24.39
CA VAL A 629 4.45 11.68 -23.73
C VAL A 629 4.22 13.10 -23.17
N TYR A 630 5.05 13.52 -22.21
CA TYR A 630 5.10 14.91 -21.73
C TYR A 630 5.62 15.86 -22.81
N VAL A 631 5.06 17.08 -22.85
CA VAL A 631 5.36 18.09 -23.87
C VAL A 631 5.68 19.45 -23.26
N LEU A 632 6.42 20.27 -24.02
CA LEU A 632 6.75 21.66 -23.70
C LEU A 632 5.77 22.57 -24.47
N VAL A 633 5.11 23.48 -23.76
CA VAL A 633 3.98 24.28 -24.27
C VAL A 633 4.18 25.77 -24.08
N ALA A 634 3.67 26.55 -25.04
CA ALA A 634 3.62 28.02 -25.02
C ALA A 634 2.25 28.51 -25.48
N ALA A 635 1.78 29.66 -24.99
CA ALA A 635 0.50 30.24 -25.44
C ALA A 635 0.64 30.85 -26.86
N CYS A 636 -0.26 30.53 -27.80
CA CYS A 636 -0.16 31.04 -29.17
C CYS A 636 -0.30 32.58 -29.25
N ASN A 637 -1.11 33.17 -28.37
CA ASN A 637 -1.28 34.61 -28.24
C ASN A 637 -0.10 35.34 -27.55
N ARG A 638 1.01 34.63 -27.27
CA ARG A 638 2.27 35.19 -26.75
C ARG A 638 3.43 34.82 -27.69
N PRO A 639 3.67 35.59 -28.78
CA PRO A 639 4.67 35.23 -29.78
C PRO A 639 6.09 35.01 -29.23
N GLN A 640 6.49 35.80 -28.22
CA GLN A 640 7.76 35.65 -27.50
C GLN A 640 7.88 34.31 -26.76
N ALA A 641 6.78 33.77 -26.22
CA ALA A 641 6.75 32.47 -25.54
C ALA A 641 6.92 31.32 -26.54
N VAL A 642 6.29 31.42 -27.71
CA VAL A 642 6.44 30.45 -28.81
C VAL A 642 7.90 30.44 -29.31
N GLU A 643 8.51 31.62 -29.49
CA GLU A 643 9.92 31.76 -29.86
C GLU A 643 10.88 31.23 -28.77
N LYS A 644 10.57 31.44 -27.48
CA LYS A 644 11.29 30.83 -26.35
C LYS A 644 11.19 29.29 -26.41
N ALA A 645 10.00 28.72 -26.53
CA ALA A 645 9.80 27.27 -26.61
C ALA A 645 10.50 26.62 -27.81
N TYR A 646 10.54 27.31 -28.95
CA TYR A 646 11.28 26.89 -30.14
C TYR A 646 12.81 26.92 -29.90
N SER A 647 13.34 28.04 -29.41
CA SER A 647 14.78 28.27 -29.22
C SER A 647 15.42 27.44 -28.10
N VAL A 648 14.63 26.85 -27.19
CA VAL A 648 15.11 25.83 -26.21
C VAL A 648 15.87 24.68 -26.89
N LYS A 649 15.49 24.32 -28.13
CA LYS A 649 15.94 23.11 -28.84
C LYS A 649 16.93 23.46 -29.97
N LYS A 650 18.19 23.05 -29.82
CA LYS A 650 19.30 23.41 -30.75
C LYS A 650 19.06 23.06 -32.24
N GLN A 651 18.21 22.07 -32.54
CA GLN A 651 17.88 21.63 -33.91
C GLN A 651 16.39 21.86 -34.27
N ALA A 652 15.73 22.87 -33.69
CA ALA A 652 14.31 23.14 -33.95
C ALA A 652 13.95 23.41 -35.44
N LYS A 653 14.94 23.74 -36.28
CA LYS A 653 14.77 23.96 -37.72
C LYS A 653 14.25 22.75 -38.50
N GLU A 654 14.48 21.53 -38.01
CA GLU A 654 14.08 20.29 -38.70
C GLU A 654 12.70 19.77 -38.28
N ARG A 655 12.14 20.26 -37.17
CA ARG A 655 10.87 19.79 -36.61
C ARG A 655 10.06 20.97 -36.06
N PRO A 656 9.13 21.55 -36.85
CA PRO A 656 8.33 22.69 -36.41
C PRO A 656 7.36 22.30 -35.29
N MET A 657 6.87 23.30 -34.56
CA MET A 657 5.88 23.09 -33.50
C MET A 657 4.50 22.74 -34.08
N SER A 658 3.68 22.09 -33.25
CA SER A 658 2.28 21.78 -33.54
C SER A 658 1.33 22.73 -32.77
N LEU A 659 0.13 22.97 -33.29
CA LEU A 659 -0.91 23.77 -32.66
C LEU A 659 -1.91 22.86 -31.94
N TRP A 660 -2.12 23.03 -30.63
CA TRP A 660 -3.08 22.20 -29.89
C TRP A 660 -4.26 23.03 -29.41
N ILE A 661 -5.44 22.43 -29.50
CA ILE A 661 -6.76 23.00 -29.16
C ILE A 661 -7.45 22.11 -28.11
N SER A 662 -8.37 22.66 -27.33
CA SER A 662 -9.16 21.93 -26.33
C SER A 662 -10.46 21.34 -26.90
N SER A 663 -10.88 21.82 -28.06
CA SER A 663 -12.11 21.42 -28.74
C SER A 663 -12.07 21.90 -30.18
N ILE A 664 -12.68 21.15 -31.10
CA ILE A 664 -12.89 21.60 -32.49
C ILE A 664 -13.65 22.93 -32.57
N LYS A 665 -14.43 23.27 -31.53
CA LYS A 665 -15.11 24.57 -31.41
C LYS A 665 -14.17 25.78 -31.44
N GLN A 666 -12.90 25.62 -31.06
CA GLN A 666 -11.90 26.69 -31.22
C GLN A 666 -11.55 26.98 -32.69
N LEU A 667 -11.98 26.14 -33.63
CA LEU A 667 -11.88 26.33 -35.08
C LEU A 667 -13.20 26.80 -35.73
N GLU A 668 -14.31 26.93 -34.99
CA GLU A 668 -15.61 27.40 -35.55
C GLU A 668 -15.50 28.75 -36.30
N PRO A 669 -14.78 29.78 -35.80
CA PRO A 669 -14.62 31.05 -36.51
C PRO A 669 -13.93 30.95 -37.87
N VAL A 670 -13.25 29.82 -38.14
CA VAL A 670 -12.49 29.57 -39.37
C VAL A 670 -13.02 28.35 -40.14
N LYS A 671 -14.16 27.77 -39.72
CA LYS A 671 -14.80 26.61 -40.35
C LYS A 671 -15.07 26.80 -41.85
N GLN A 672 -15.37 28.02 -42.30
CA GLN A 672 -15.57 28.34 -43.72
C GLN A 672 -14.30 28.21 -44.58
N GLN A 673 -13.11 28.11 -43.96
CA GLN A 673 -11.82 27.88 -44.64
C GLN A 673 -11.35 26.41 -44.53
N ILE A 674 -12.20 25.51 -44.01
CA ILE A 674 -11.93 24.09 -43.83
C ILE A 674 -13.00 23.31 -44.60
N SER A 675 -12.61 22.40 -45.49
CA SER A 675 -13.58 21.65 -46.30
C SER A 675 -14.45 20.70 -45.44
N PRO A 676 -15.71 20.43 -45.83
CA PRO A 676 -16.63 19.64 -45.02
C PRO A 676 -16.12 18.24 -44.66
N VAL A 677 -15.44 17.56 -45.59
CA VAL A 677 -14.80 16.25 -45.38
C VAL A 677 -13.73 16.33 -44.28
N LEU A 678 -12.93 17.40 -44.27
CA LEU A 678 -11.88 17.62 -43.28
C LEU A 678 -12.47 18.00 -41.91
N TRP A 679 -13.53 18.80 -41.87
CA TRP A 679 -14.23 19.12 -40.61
C TRP A 679 -14.82 17.86 -39.97
N ASP A 680 -15.57 17.06 -40.74
CA ASP A 680 -16.14 15.79 -40.26
C ASP A 680 -15.07 14.80 -39.80
N PHE A 681 -13.93 14.74 -40.51
CA PHE A 681 -12.81 13.90 -40.11
C PHE A 681 -12.10 14.40 -38.84
N MET A 682 -11.97 15.72 -38.65
CA MET A 682 -11.50 16.29 -37.37
C MET A 682 -12.46 15.94 -36.23
N GLU A 683 -13.77 16.04 -36.45
CA GLU A 683 -14.80 15.79 -35.43
C GLU A 683 -14.90 14.30 -35.06
N ALA A 684 -14.70 13.39 -36.02
CA ALA A 684 -14.64 11.94 -35.76
C ALA A 684 -13.28 11.45 -35.23
N ALA A 685 -12.19 12.20 -35.46
CA ALA A 685 -10.84 11.82 -35.01
C ALA A 685 -10.45 12.41 -33.64
N TRP A 686 -11.21 13.33 -33.06
CA TRP A 686 -10.84 14.05 -31.83
C TRP A 686 -11.95 14.13 -30.77
N PRO A 687 -11.62 14.20 -29.45
CA PRO A 687 -10.27 14.20 -28.88
C PRO A 687 -9.58 12.82 -28.98
N SER A 688 -8.28 12.80 -29.27
CA SER A 688 -7.50 11.55 -29.33
C SER A 688 -5.98 11.77 -29.43
N SER A 689 -5.25 10.66 -29.47
CA SER A 689 -3.82 10.60 -29.79
C SER A 689 -3.49 10.63 -31.29
N ILE A 690 -4.39 11.16 -32.12
CA ILE A 690 -4.17 11.47 -33.55
C ILE A 690 -3.82 12.96 -33.70
N SER A 691 -2.82 13.27 -34.51
CA SER A 691 -2.45 14.62 -34.94
C SER A 691 -2.62 14.75 -36.44
N LEU A 692 -3.32 15.78 -36.91
CA LEU A 692 -3.70 15.97 -38.31
C LEU A 692 -2.90 17.10 -38.93
N VAL A 693 -2.22 16.83 -40.04
CA VAL A 693 -1.47 17.83 -40.82
C VAL A 693 -2.37 18.36 -41.94
N ILE A 694 -2.66 19.65 -41.92
CA ILE A 694 -3.54 20.33 -42.88
C ILE A 694 -2.81 21.47 -43.59
N ALA A 695 -3.39 22.01 -44.65
CA ALA A 695 -2.82 23.15 -45.38
C ALA A 695 -2.70 24.40 -44.48
N ARG A 696 -1.58 25.13 -44.61
CA ARG A 696 -1.38 26.44 -43.97
C ARG A 696 -2.19 27.49 -44.72
N ALA A 697 -3.02 28.26 -44.00
CA ALA A 697 -3.81 29.34 -44.59
C ALA A 697 -4.03 30.49 -43.56
N PRO A 698 -4.54 31.67 -43.98
CA PRO A 698 -4.60 32.87 -43.13
C PRO A 698 -5.38 32.73 -41.82
N TRP A 699 -6.25 31.73 -41.69
CA TRP A 699 -6.97 31.40 -40.44
C TRP A 699 -6.07 31.30 -39.20
N MET A 700 -4.77 30.99 -39.35
CA MET A 700 -3.84 30.90 -38.22
C MET A 700 -3.61 32.25 -37.51
N GLU A 701 -3.81 33.38 -38.18
CA GLU A 701 -3.65 34.71 -37.59
C GLU A 701 -4.66 34.96 -36.46
N PHE A 702 -5.84 34.32 -36.52
CA PHE A 702 -6.88 34.35 -35.49
C PHE A 702 -6.38 33.92 -34.10
N PHE A 703 -5.30 33.12 -34.03
CA PHE A 703 -4.73 32.64 -32.76
C PHE A 703 -3.65 33.56 -32.16
N GLY A 704 -3.47 34.78 -32.71
CA GLY A 704 -2.60 35.81 -32.15
C GLY A 704 -1.09 35.54 -32.32
N LEU A 705 -0.73 34.66 -33.26
CA LEU A 705 0.64 34.17 -33.45
C LEU A 705 1.63 35.23 -33.92
N GLY A 706 1.19 36.18 -34.76
CA GLY A 706 2.03 37.18 -35.43
C GLY A 706 3.33 36.58 -35.98
N GLU A 707 4.45 37.22 -35.64
CA GLU A 707 5.81 36.83 -36.02
C GLU A 707 6.23 35.40 -35.60
N SER A 708 5.60 34.81 -34.58
CA SER A 708 5.92 33.45 -34.15
C SER A 708 5.27 32.36 -35.00
N SER A 709 4.35 32.73 -35.90
CA SER A 709 3.69 31.78 -36.82
C SER A 709 4.68 31.00 -37.69
N LYS A 710 5.89 31.51 -37.93
CA LYS A 710 6.99 30.83 -38.63
C LYS A 710 7.58 29.62 -37.90
N TYR A 711 7.32 29.47 -36.59
CA TYR A 711 7.79 28.37 -35.76
C TYR A 711 6.78 27.22 -35.63
N ILE A 712 5.53 27.43 -36.08
CA ILE A 712 4.45 26.44 -36.04
C ILE A 712 4.10 26.01 -37.47
N GLY A 713 4.14 24.70 -37.71
CA GLY A 713 4.05 24.13 -39.05
C GLY A 713 5.22 24.48 -39.98
N THR A 714 5.11 24.05 -41.23
CA THR A 714 5.95 24.45 -42.37
C THR A 714 5.33 25.67 -43.07
N PRO A 715 5.97 26.25 -44.10
CA PRO A 715 5.33 27.25 -44.95
C PRO A 715 4.09 26.74 -45.70
N GLN A 716 3.91 25.43 -45.87
CA GLN A 716 2.82 24.81 -46.64
C GLN A 716 1.74 24.14 -45.77
N SER A 717 2.10 23.67 -44.57
CA SER A 717 1.21 22.83 -43.75
C SER A 717 1.43 22.98 -42.24
N ILE A 718 0.41 22.66 -41.44
CA ILE A 718 0.45 22.73 -39.97
C ILE A 718 -0.15 21.47 -39.35
N ALA A 719 0.52 20.95 -38.31
CA ALA A 719 0.03 19.85 -37.49
C ALA A 719 -0.85 20.37 -36.35
N ILE A 720 -2.08 19.87 -36.24
CA ILE A 720 -3.04 20.18 -35.18
C ILE A 720 -3.31 18.92 -34.32
N ARG A 721 -3.64 19.08 -33.04
CA ARG A 721 -4.17 18.02 -32.16
C ARG A 721 -5.20 18.57 -31.17
N ASN A 722 -6.23 17.78 -30.86
CA ASN A 722 -7.01 17.90 -29.64
C ASN A 722 -6.76 16.64 -28.77
N PRO A 723 -5.98 16.72 -27.67
CA PRO A 723 -5.57 15.56 -26.89
C PRO A 723 -6.70 15.02 -26.01
N ASP A 724 -6.76 13.70 -25.83
CA ASP A 724 -7.70 13.06 -24.88
C ASP A 724 -7.15 13.08 -23.44
N CYS A 725 -6.87 14.28 -22.93
CA CYS A 725 -6.24 14.47 -21.63
C CYS A 725 -6.89 15.66 -20.90
N ALA A 726 -7.78 15.37 -19.94
CA ALA A 726 -8.57 16.38 -19.24
C ALA A 726 -7.75 17.54 -18.63
N VAL A 727 -6.52 17.27 -18.15
CA VAL A 727 -5.58 18.30 -17.66
C VAL A 727 -5.15 19.24 -18.78
N ALA A 728 -4.71 18.69 -19.92
CA ALA A 728 -4.30 19.47 -21.09
C ALA A 728 -5.49 20.26 -21.66
N THR A 729 -6.65 19.62 -21.82
CA THR A 729 -7.90 20.26 -22.26
C THR A 729 -8.30 21.41 -21.33
N HIS A 730 -8.17 21.26 -20.01
CA HIS A 730 -8.47 22.33 -19.05
C HIS A 730 -7.45 23.49 -19.12
N LEU A 731 -6.15 23.20 -19.29
CA LEU A 731 -5.12 24.24 -19.48
C LEU A 731 -5.34 25.03 -20.77
N ILE A 732 -5.62 24.34 -21.89
CA ILE A 732 -5.87 24.98 -23.19
C ILE A 732 -7.17 25.80 -23.17
N ASN A 733 -8.20 25.34 -22.45
CA ASN A 733 -9.40 26.15 -22.19
C ASN A 733 -9.09 27.41 -21.36
N ALA A 734 -8.16 27.32 -20.40
CA ALA A 734 -7.79 28.46 -19.55
C ALA A 734 -6.89 29.49 -20.26
N VAL A 735 -6.02 29.06 -21.18
CA VAL A 735 -5.00 29.90 -21.86
C VAL A 735 -5.42 30.37 -23.25
N GLY A 736 -6.25 29.58 -23.94
CA GLY A 736 -6.39 29.60 -25.40
C GLY A 736 -5.46 28.56 -26.06
N PRO A 737 -5.51 28.42 -27.40
CA PRO A 737 -4.68 27.46 -28.14
C PRO A 737 -3.18 27.64 -27.87
N ILE A 738 -2.45 26.52 -27.93
CA ILE A 738 -1.04 26.44 -27.50
C ILE A 738 -0.13 25.89 -28.61
N ALA A 739 1.10 26.39 -28.65
CA ALA A 739 2.18 25.84 -29.46
C ALA A 739 2.89 24.74 -28.66
N VAL A 740 3.10 23.57 -29.28
CA VAL A 740 3.58 22.36 -28.59
C VAL A 740 4.76 21.72 -29.32
N THR A 741 5.79 21.37 -28.54
CA THR A 741 6.92 20.52 -28.94
C THR A 741 7.20 19.47 -27.86
N SER A 742 7.93 18.39 -28.19
CA SER A 742 8.29 17.36 -27.19
C SER A 742 9.28 17.91 -26.15
N ALA A 743 9.16 17.51 -24.88
CA ALA A 743 9.91 18.12 -23.77
C ALA A 743 11.34 17.56 -23.56
N ASN A 744 11.96 17.07 -24.64
CA ASN A 744 13.32 16.54 -24.71
C ASN A 744 14.23 17.42 -25.61
N PRO A 745 15.55 17.48 -25.33
CA PRO A 745 16.56 17.85 -26.31
C PRO A 745 16.46 17.01 -27.59
N THR A 746 16.83 17.59 -28.73
CA THR A 746 16.73 16.88 -30.01
C THR A 746 17.70 15.69 -30.04
N GLY A 747 17.21 14.53 -30.49
CA GLY A 747 17.97 13.28 -30.56
C GLY A 747 17.77 12.36 -29.34
N GLU A 748 17.29 12.87 -28.22
CA GLU A 748 17.03 12.04 -27.03
C GLU A 748 15.66 11.36 -27.05
N ALA A 749 15.51 10.29 -26.26
CA ALA A 749 14.21 9.69 -25.96
C ALA A 749 13.20 10.71 -25.38
N ASP A 750 11.93 10.53 -25.72
CA ASP A 750 10.82 11.37 -25.27
C ASP A 750 10.62 11.30 -23.74
N THR A 751 10.12 12.38 -23.16
CA THR A 751 9.84 12.52 -21.73
C THR A 751 8.54 11.80 -21.36
N THR A 752 8.62 10.80 -20.49
CA THR A 752 7.47 10.02 -19.97
C THR A 752 7.16 10.31 -18.51
N HIS A 753 7.82 11.29 -17.87
CA HIS A 753 7.55 11.66 -16.48
C HIS A 753 7.92 13.14 -16.22
N HIS A 754 7.14 13.86 -15.41
CA HIS A 754 7.33 15.29 -15.12
C HIS A 754 8.76 15.65 -14.67
N ASN A 755 9.36 14.89 -13.73
CA ASN A 755 10.75 15.12 -13.30
C ASN A 755 11.79 15.04 -14.45
N GLN A 756 11.52 14.28 -15.53
CA GLN A 756 12.42 14.24 -16.69
C GLN A 756 12.39 15.55 -17.49
N VAL A 757 11.26 16.29 -17.47
CA VAL A 757 11.13 17.58 -18.17
C VAL A 757 12.12 18.59 -17.60
N TYR A 758 12.10 18.82 -16.28
CA TYR A 758 13.04 19.74 -15.65
C TYR A 758 14.47 19.18 -15.64
N ALA A 759 14.68 17.87 -15.45
CA ALA A 759 16.02 17.27 -15.53
C ALA A 759 16.70 17.42 -16.91
N LYS A 760 15.93 17.43 -18.01
CA LYS A 760 16.45 17.58 -19.37
C LYS A 760 16.51 19.01 -19.89
N LEU A 761 15.60 19.88 -19.44
CA LEU A 761 15.49 21.26 -19.95
C LEU A 761 16.02 22.32 -18.97
N GLY A 762 16.10 22.00 -17.68
CA GLY A 762 16.57 22.87 -16.61
C GLY A 762 15.78 24.17 -16.49
N ASP A 763 16.47 25.24 -16.11
CA ASP A 763 15.91 26.58 -15.88
C ASP A 763 15.46 27.32 -17.16
N LYS A 764 15.31 26.59 -18.28
CA LYS A 764 14.65 27.07 -19.48
C LYS A 764 13.12 26.96 -19.43
N VAL A 765 12.59 26.22 -18.45
CA VAL A 765 11.16 25.96 -18.27
C VAL A 765 10.65 26.77 -17.07
N ASP A 766 9.52 27.46 -17.25
CA ASP A 766 8.97 28.41 -16.26
C ASP A 766 7.88 27.78 -15.36
N GLY A 767 7.60 26.48 -15.52
CA GLY A 767 6.67 25.71 -14.69
C GLY A 767 6.42 24.30 -15.24
N VAL A 768 6.06 23.33 -14.39
CA VAL A 768 5.75 21.95 -14.81
C VAL A 768 4.49 21.44 -14.11
N LEU A 769 3.46 21.06 -14.89
CA LEU A 769 2.34 20.27 -14.38
C LEU A 769 2.78 18.83 -14.15
N CYS A 770 2.53 18.31 -12.96
CA CYS A 770 3.01 17.01 -12.49
C CYS A 770 1.83 16.04 -12.29
N ASP A 771 1.77 14.96 -13.06
CA ASP A 771 0.75 13.89 -12.93
C ASP A 771 1.36 12.48 -12.89
N GLY A 772 2.59 12.35 -12.34
CA GLY A 772 3.30 11.06 -12.35
C GLY A 772 3.88 10.69 -13.71
N PRO A 773 3.95 9.39 -14.06
CA PRO A 773 4.34 8.94 -15.40
C PRO A 773 3.20 9.13 -16.41
N SER A 774 3.56 9.29 -17.69
CA SER A 774 2.62 9.21 -18.82
C SER A 774 1.87 7.87 -18.82
N PRO A 775 0.59 7.84 -19.27
CA PRO A 775 -0.14 6.59 -19.45
C PRO A 775 0.54 5.65 -20.46
N GLU A 776 1.14 6.24 -21.50
CA GLU A 776 1.73 5.56 -22.65
C GLU A 776 3.15 6.10 -22.94
N ASN A 777 4.04 5.24 -23.43
CA ASN A 777 5.41 5.60 -23.79
C ASN A 777 5.61 5.90 -25.29
N ILE A 778 4.52 5.89 -26.08
CA ILE A 778 4.53 6.14 -27.54
C ILE A 778 3.86 7.49 -27.83
N ALA A 779 4.42 8.23 -28.79
CA ALA A 779 3.88 9.53 -29.24
C ALA A 779 2.63 9.37 -30.15
N SER A 780 1.97 10.49 -30.48
CA SER A 780 0.77 10.51 -31.33
C SER A 780 1.01 10.00 -32.77
N THR A 781 -0.02 9.41 -33.36
CA THR A 781 -0.06 9.11 -34.81
C THR A 781 -0.23 10.41 -35.59
N VAL A 782 0.60 10.65 -36.60
CA VAL A 782 0.60 11.89 -37.40
C VAL A 782 0.16 11.58 -38.83
N VAL A 783 -1.00 12.11 -39.20
CA VAL A 783 -1.71 11.87 -40.47
C VAL A 783 -1.54 13.08 -41.38
N ASP A 784 -1.31 12.85 -42.67
CA ASP A 784 -1.33 13.89 -43.70
C ASP A 784 -2.73 14.01 -44.31
N CYS A 785 -3.39 15.14 -44.07
CA CYS A 785 -4.70 15.46 -44.61
C CYS A 785 -4.64 16.56 -45.68
N THR A 786 -3.45 16.97 -46.15
CA THR A 786 -3.30 18.03 -47.18
C THR A 786 -3.93 17.68 -48.53
N LYS A 787 -4.25 16.40 -48.77
CA LYS A 787 -4.91 15.89 -49.98
C LYS A 787 -6.27 15.22 -49.72
N ILE A 788 -6.87 15.46 -48.55
CA ILE A 788 -8.09 14.77 -48.10
C ILE A 788 -9.27 14.93 -49.07
N GLU A 789 -9.36 16.07 -49.76
CA GLU A 789 -10.37 16.37 -50.79
C GLU A 789 -10.25 15.49 -52.04
N SER A 790 -9.05 15.00 -52.36
CA SER A 790 -8.84 14.00 -53.43
C SER A 790 -9.11 12.55 -52.96
N GLY A 791 -9.72 12.39 -51.79
CA GLY A 791 -10.03 11.09 -51.18
C GLY A 791 -8.80 10.36 -50.62
N GLN A 792 -7.70 11.06 -50.33
CA GLN A 792 -6.42 10.47 -49.92
C GLN A 792 -5.89 11.08 -48.62
N ILE A 793 -5.44 10.22 -47.70
CA ILE A 793 -4.67 10.62 -46.50
C ILE A 793 -3.33 9.86 -46.43
N GLY A 794 -2.28 10.57 -46.02
CA GLY A 794 -0.94 10.03 -45.79
C GLY A 794 -0.63 9.84 -44.30
N PHE A 795 0.58 9.37 -44.00
CA PHE A 795 1.04 9.17 -42.62
C PHE A 795 2.51 9.58 -42.50
N PHE A 796 2.80 10.61 -41.69
CA PHE A 796 4.17 11.00 -41.35
C PHE A 796 4.75 10.15 -40.20
N ARG A 797 3.89 9.64 -39.32
CA ARG A 797 4.27 8.72 -38.22
C ARG A 797 3.07 7.87 -37.82
N VAL A 798 3.25 6.56 -37.69
CA VAL A 798 2.33 5.73 -36.89
C VAL A 798 2.82 5.74 -35.45
N GLY A 799 1.93 6.07 -34.53
CA GLY A 799 2.18 6.14 -33.09
C GLY A 799 1.16 5.29 -32.34
N LEU A 800 0.65 5.76 -31.20
CA LEU A 800 -0.27 5.02 -30.34
C LEU A 800 -1.53 4.50 -31.06
N ILE A 801 -2.05 5.22 -32.07
CA ILE A 801 -3.24 4.80 -32.82
C ILE A 801 -2.82 4.07 -34.12
N PRO A 802 -3.13 2.77 -34.29
CA PRO A 802 -2.75 2.02 -35.50
C PRO A 802 -3.34 2.61 -36.79
N LYS A 803 -2.58 2.48 -37.88
CA LYS A 803 -2.97 2.96 -39.23
C LYS A 803 -4.37 2.49 -39.65
N SER A 804 -4.72 1.23 -39.35
CA SER A 804 -6.03 0.65 -39.65
C SER A 804 -7.19 1.38 -39.00
N LYS A 805 -7.07 1.78 -37.72
CA LYS A 805 -8.12 2.52 -37.01
C LYS A 805 -8.33 3.92 -37.59
N VAL A 806 -7.26 4.59 -38.05
CA VAL A 806 -7.36 5.88 -38.73
C VAL A 806 -8.05 5.75 -40.09
N LEU A 807 -7.68 4.73 -40.88
CA LEU A 807 -8.34 4.45 -42.16
C LEU A 807 -9.82 4.12 -41.99
N GLN A 808 -10.19 3.31 -40.99
CA GLN A 808 -11.59 2.98 -40.69
C GLN A 808 -12.45 4.22 -40.38
N ILE A 809 -11.89 5.21 -39.65
CA ILE A 809 -12.58 6.49 -39.41
C ILE A 809 -12.74 7.26 -40.72
N PHE A 810 -11.67 7.32 -41.54
CA PHE A 810 -11.70 8.04 -42.82
C PHE A 810 -12.69 7.44 -43.83
N GLU A 811 -12.70 6.12 -43.98
CA GLU A 811 -13.67 5.40 -44.83
C GLU A 811 -15.13 5.65 -44.41
N GLY A 812 -15.39 5.80 -43.11
CA GLY A 812 -16.70 6.18 -42.60
C GLY A 812 -17.14 7.56 -43.07
N ILE A 813 -16.25 8.55 -43.00
CA ILE A 813 -16.51 9.90 -43.51
C ILE A 813 -16.63 9.92 -45.04
N GLN A 814 -15.79 9.18 -45.76
CA GLN A 814 -15.91 9.06 -47.22
C GLN A 814 -17.28 8.50 -47.63
N LYS A 815 -17.78 7.44 -46.97
CA LYS A 815 -19.11 6.88 -47.24
C LYS A 815 -20.22 7.91 -47.02
N LYS A 816 -20.16 8.67 -45.91
CA LYS A 816 -21.11 9.76 -45.60
C LYS A 816 -21.15 10.83 -46.70
N HIS A 817 -19.98 11.28 -47.18
CA HIS A 817 -19.90 12.34 -48.20
C HIS A 817 -20.21 11.83 -49.64
N VAL A 818 -19.98 10.54 -49.93
CA VAL A 818 -20.31 9.93 -51.24
C VAL A 818 -21.82 9.68 -51.41
N HIS A 819 -22.57 9.41 -50.34
CA HIS A 819 -24.02 9.13 -50.42
C HIS A 819 -24.89 10.39 -50.27
N GLY A 820 -24.30 11.54 -49.92
CA GLY A 820 -25.03 12.77 -49.60
C GLY A 820 -25.77 12.70 -48.27
N GLU A 821 -26.42 13.80 -47.88
CA GLU A 821 -27.28 13.83 -46.70
C GLU A 821 -28.63 13.15 -46.98
N LEU A 822 -28.61 11.80 -46.96
CA LEU A 822 -29.82 11.00 -46.91
C LEU A 822 -30.57 11.27 -45.61
N ASN A 823 -31.66 12.04 -45.75
CA ASN A 823 -32.61 12.38 -44.69
C ASN A 823 -33.08 11.09 -43.97
N PRO A 824 -33.05 10.99 -42.62
CA PRO A 824 -33.29 9.75 -41.87
C PRO A 824 -34.75 9.25 -41.89
N THR A 825 -35.53 9.64 -42.90
CA THR A 825 -36.93 9.26 -43.14
C THR A 825 -37.09 8.11 -44.14
N PHE A 826 -36.00 7.58 -44.71
CA PHE A 826 -36.05 6.57 -45.79
C PHE A 826 -35.42 5.20 -45.48
N GLU A 827 -34.95 4.94 -44.25
CA GLU A 827 -34.42 3.61 -43.87
C GLU A 827 -35.52 2.53 -43.71
N THR A 828 -36.80 2.91 -43.69
CA THR A 828 -37.93 1.97 -43.59
C THR A 828 -38.11 1.11 -44.85
N ASP A 829 -37.90 1.68 -46.03
CA ASP A 829 -38.42 1.12 -47.28
C ASP A 829 -37.50 0.05 -47.89
N ILE A 830 -36.23 0.00 -47.45
CA ILE A 830 -35.26 -1.03 -47.88
C ILE A 830 -35.36 -2.30 -47.01
N ALA A 831 -35.91 -2.20 -45.80
CA ALA A 831 -36.02 -3.32 -44.86
C ALA A 831 -36.99 -4.42 -45.34
N ASP A 832 -38.07 -4.06 -46.03
CA ASP A 832 -39.06 -5.03 -46.50
C ASP A 832 -38.66 -5.69 -47.83
N LEU A 833 -37.87 -5.03 -48.70
CA LEU A 833 -37.41 -5.64 -49.96
C LEU A 833 -36.49 -6.87 -49.75
N HIS A 834 -35.86 -6.99 -48.58
CA HIS A 834 -35.05 -8.14 -48.21
C HIS A 834 -35.82 -9.28 -47.51
N ARG A 835 -37.11 -9.13 -47.20
CA ARG A 835 -37.93 -10.20 -46.58
C ARG A 835 -38.45 -11.21 -47.59
N ASP A 836 -38.89 -10.76 -48.75
CA ASP A 836 -39.58 -11.62 -49.74
C ASP A 836 -38.64 -12.60 -50.48
N LEU A 837 -37.31 -12.44 -50.32
CA LEU A 837 -36.31 -13.27 -50.98
C LEU A 837 -35.77 -14.43 -50.13
N SER A 838 -36.13 -14.53 -48.84
CA SER A 838 -35.66 -15.59 -47.94
C SER A 838 -36.69 -16.69 -47.62
N VAL A 839 -37.82 -16.74 -48.34
CA VAL A 839 -38.92 -17.69 -48.07
C VAL A 839 -39.24 -18.55 -49.30
N SER A 840 -38.23 -19.25 -49.83
CA SER A 840 -38.43 -20.47 -50.62
C SER A 840 -37.19 -21.37 -50.59
N GLN A 841 -37.40 -22.68 -50.78
CA GLN A 841 -36.36 -23.72 -50.92
C GLN A 841 -35.51 -24.06 -49.68
N THR A 842 -36.18 -24.42 -48.58
CA THR A 842 -35.72 -25.55 -47.74
C THR A 842 -36.83 -26.59 -47.64
N ASP A 843 -36.83 -27.56 -48.55
CA ASP A 843 -37.48 -28.87 -48.35
C ASP A 843 -37.12 -29.83 -49.49
N LEU A 844 -36.36 -30.88 -49.18
CA LEU A 844 -36.44 -32.22 -49.78
C LEU A 844 -35.46 -33.18 -49.07
N SER A 845 -35.98 -34.33 -48.62
CA SER A 845 -35.24 -35.43 -48.01
C SER A 845 -34.69 -36.40 -49.10
N GLU A 846 -34.02 -37.52 -48.85
CA GLU A 846 -33.87 -38.32 -47.62
C GLU A 846 -32.62 -39.23 -47.65
N THR A 847 -32.44 -40.04 -46.61
CA THR A 847 -31.32 -40.98 -46.40
C THR A 847 -31.24 -42.14 -47.40
N LYS A 848 -30.01 -42.64 -47.65
CA LYS A 848 -29.76 -44.09 -47.72
C LYS A 848 -28.29 -44.47 -47.46
N THR A 849 -28.09 -45.63 -46.85
CA THR A 849 -26.81 -46.31 -46.62
C THR A 849 -26.63 -47.43 -47.63
N ASP A 850 -25.39 -47.72 -48.06
CA ASP A 850 -24.92 -49.12 -48.12
C ASP A 850 -23.39 -49.25 -48.16
N SER A 851 -22.89 -50.48 -48.11
CA SER A 851 -21.47 -50.86 -47.99
C SER A 851 -20.97 -51.70 -49.18
N GLY A 852 -19.66 -51.65 -49.50
CA GLY A 852 -19.10 -52.45 -50.61
C GLY A 852 -17.57 -52.42 -50.76
N PHE A 853 -16.97 -53.62 -50.69
CA PHE A 853 -15.54 -53.92 -50.89
C PHE A 853 -14.99 -53.56 -52.29
N GLY A 854 -13.65 -53.36 -52.41
CA GLY A 854 -12.95 -53.46 -53.72
C GLY A 854 -11.45 -53.12 -53.72
N HIS A 855 -10.59 -54.14 -53.79
CA HIS A 855 -9.11 -54.06 -53.94
C HIS A 855 -8.60 -53.19 -55.12
N VAL A 856 -7.38 -52.64 -55.00
CA VAL A 856 -6.14 -53.16 -55.65
C VAL A 856 -4.87 -52.39 -55.20
N THR A 857 -3.81 -53.14 -54.91
CA THR A 857 -2.38 -52.77 -54.84
C THR A 857 -1.61 -53.78 -55.73
N PRO A 858 -0.36 -53.58 -56.22
CA PRO A 858 0.82 -52.93 -55.59
C PRO A 858 1.57 -51.98 -56.58
N ALA A 859 2.87 -51.61 -56.52
CA ALA A 859 4.01 -52.11 -55.73
C ALA A 859 5.18 -51.10 -55.54
N ASN A 860 5.93 -51.34 -54.46
CA ASN A 860 7.40 -51.23 -54.27
C ASN A 860 8.24 -50.15 -54.99
N SER A 861 8.91 -49.34 -54.16
CA SER A 861 10.38 -49.46 -54.03
C SER A 861 10.83 -49.16 -52.59
N GLN A 862 11.72 -49.99 -52.04
CA GLN A 862 12.49 -49.74 -50.80
C GLN A 862 13.76 -48.91 -51.18
N SER A 863 14.67 -48.46 -50.31
CA SER A 863 15.05 -48.83 -48.93
C SER A 863 15.88 -47.71 -48.23
N SER A 864 16.14 -47.86 -46.92
CA SER A 864 17.33 -47.38 -46.15
C SER A 864 17.79 -45.90 -46.28
N LEU A 865 17.75 -45.08 -45.20
CA LEU A 865 18.74 -45.01 -44.10
C LEU A 865 20.18 -44.67 -44.56
N ASP A 866 20.75 -43.55 -44.09
CA ASP A 866 21.53 -43.56 -42.83
C ASP A 866 21.85 -42.15 -42.26
N LEU A 867 22.59 -42.06 -41.14
CA LEU A 867 22.94 -40.83 -40.40
C LEU A 867 24.35 -40.27 -40.72
N SER A 868 24.51 -38.94 -40.65
CA SER A 868 25.66 -38.16 -40.10
C SER A 868 25.24 -36.67 -40.09
N GLN A 869 25.41 -35.83 -39.06
CA GLN A 869 26.57 -35.47 -38.22
C GLN A 869 27.78 -34.92 -39.00
N HIS A 870 28.13 -33.67 -38.69
CA HIS A 870 29.45 -33.10 -38.92
C HIS A 870 29.77 -32.10 -37.80
N GLU A 871 30.61 -32.53 -36.88
CA GLU A 871 31.41 -31.73 -35.94
C GLU A 871 32.66 -31.21 -36.73
N GLU A 872 33.13 -29.97 -36.54
CA GLU A 872 34.14 -29.45 -35.58
C GLU A 872 35.58 -29.38 -36.13
N GLU A 873 36.45 -28.71 -35.34
CA GLU A 873 37.92 -28.48 -35.34
C GLU A 873 38.26 -26.97 -35.37
N GLU A 874 38.79 -26.34 -34.30
CA GLU A 874 40.17 -26.40 -33.70
C GLU A 874 41.22 -25.66 -34.56
N GLU A 875 42.41 -25.19 -34.14
CA GLU A 875 43.14 -25.00 -32.85
C GLU A 875 42.85 -23.60 -32.21
N ASP A 876 43.31 -23.12 -31.03
CA ASP A 876 43.73 -23.60 -29.68
C ASP A 876 43.72 -22.29 -28.78
N ALA A 877 44.41 -21.97 -27.66
CA ALA A 877 45.52 -22.52 -26.87
C ALA A 877 45.58 -22.03 -25.40
N SER A 878 46.42 -22.70 -24.61
CA SER A 878 46.80 -22.47 -23.20
C SER A 878 47.29 -21.03 -22.89
N LEU A 879 47.19 -20.50 -21.66
CA LEU A 879 47.66 -21.09 -20.39
C LEU A 879 46.93 -20.52 -19.15
#